data_AF-A0A3N9UQR7-F1
#
_entry.id   AF-A0A3N9UQR7-F1
#
_cell.length_a   1.000
_cell.length_b   1.000
_cell.length_c   1.000
_cell.angle_alpha   90.00
_cell.angle_beta   90.00
_cell.angle_gamma   90.00
#
_symmetry.space_group_name_H-M   'P 1'
#
loop_
_entity.id
_entity.type
_entity.pdbx_description
1 polymer ?
#
loop_
_entity_poly.entity_id
_entity_poly.type
_entity_poly.pdbx_seq_one_letter_code
_entity_poly.pdbx_strand_id
1 'polypeptide(L)'
;MTYARIRLDIKICFILALLIISSCAAKEVASKQILILASYNPGLKWTDSLGDAIEDQLSIYYPDADFHFEYMDTKRQPLTTARQDELKELYRNKYMGHRFDVVVCSDDDAFQFLLSNRDDLFSGSPVVFCGVNSYEDQMLTGQKGFTGVVEESDFPGTLSLMLNLHPGTRQIIIVHDQTAAGNGFKRLLEKVLPDFNMKVNFTIWDNMTVEELQSNASALQEGSLILLLNFNRDREGKTLTHEESAWTLRSASNVPIYCINEVFTGFGVIGGMIPASQVQGNMAANLALRILRGGSADDIPVIKKLPRSYIFDLKELRYFNVSTALLPSGSLFINQPFQQRSDFSNENLSGLDLSDYNMNMISLNNSTLFGANLSGVDLEDADLVNANFNEADLEGAELSDSRCYNTKFVASRLVNCRLISTNLTSANLTMANLSGSNLIESDLDSSDLYKANLSDANLRSASMHNARLIETKLMRSDLSKAHLDASNLSNSDLRDANLTYATLIESNLTGSNLDGARFPGADLSSAILKNLVIKEANFFATRMNWADLSGSSIIGGQFARSELFGANLSNCDLTGLDITRAYLFNANLENSILSRAKLEHSDLSYANLRNASLHEVIFTDVNMDNADLSGADLSGSYQTGAILKNTIWKDANLRGSNITLMGYLNSDFRGADLRNSWLSEIYVIGADFSSADLKSAVLNSVTLKNVDFSGADLQGIQYDMTTLQSLNESRLVGAKISSDLREDLNKLRSDSGHPSFIPSGE
;
A
#
# COMPACT_ATOMS: atom_id res chain seq x y z
N MET A 1 -53.42 -1.31 1.86
CA MET A 1 -52.39 -1.14 0.79
C MET A 1 -52.15 0.31 0.38
N THR A 2 -52.99 1.29 0.75
CA THR A 2 -52.87 2.67 0.27
C THR A 2 -51.90 3.55 1.08
N TYR A 3 -51.69 3.27 2.37
CA TYR A 3 -50.78 4.04 3.23
C TYR A 3 -49.29 3.67 3.08
N ALA A 4 -48.98 2.46 2.62
CA ALA A 4 -47.60 2.00 2.42
C ALA A 4 -46.98 2.55 1.12
N ARG A 5 -47.78 2.71 0.05
CA ARG A 5 -47.32 3.32 -1.21
C ARG A 5 -47.01 4.81 -1.06
N ILE A 6 -47.87 5.56 -0.36
CA ILE A 6 -47.65 7.01 -0.14
C ILE A 6 -46.36 7.28 0.67
N ARG A 7 -46.02 6.43 1.65
CA ARG A 7 -44.75 6.56 2.39
C ARG A 7 -43.52 6.18 1.56
N LEU A 8 -43.66 5.28 0.59
CA LEU A 8 -42.58 4.91 -0.31
C LEU A 8 -42.35 6.01 -1.36
N ASP A 9 -43.43 6.56 -1.93
CA ASP A 9 -43.37 7.64 -2.92
C ASP A 9 -42.82 8.94 -2.30
N ILE A 10 -43.19 9.27 -1.05
CA ILE A 10 -42.64 10.45 -0.35
C ILE A 10 -41.15 10.24 -0.02
N LYS A 11 -40.73 9.03 0.36
CA LYS A 11 -39.30 8.74 0.62
C LYS A 11 -38.47 8.75 -0.66
N ILE A 12 -39.00 8.23 -1.77
CA ILE A 12 -38.34 8.27 -3.08
C ILE A 12 -38.24 9.71 -3.58
N CYS A 13 -39.29 10.53 -3.44
CA CYS A 13 -39.23 11.96 -3.76
C CYS A 13 -38.28 12.75 -2.84
N PHE A 14 -38.15 12.38 -1.56
CA PHE A 14 -37.20 13.02 -0.64
C PHE A 14 -35.75 12.63 -0.95
N ILE A 15 -35.50 11.38 -1.36
CA ILE A 15 -34.17 10.89 -1.76
C ILE A 15 -33.78 11.47 -3.13
N LEU A 16 -34.71 11.58 -4.09
CA LEU A 16 -34.49 12.28 -5.35
C LEU A 16 -34.29 13.78 -5.14
N ALA A 17 -35.02 14.42 -4.23
CA ALA A 17 -34.78 15.82 -3.86
C ALA A 17 -33.42 16.00 -3.17
N LEU A 18 -32.99 15.08 -2.30
CA LEU A 18 -31.66 15.11 -1.68
C LEU A 18 -30.54 14.85 -2.68
N LEU A 19 -30.74 14.00 -3.69
CA LEU A 19 -29.79 13.76 -4.79
C LEU A 19 -29.72 14.95 -5.77
N ILE A 20 -30.82 15.65 -6.01
CA ILE A 20 -30.86 16.86 -6.85
C ILE A 20 -30.30 18.08 -6.10
N ILE A 21 -30.52 18.18 -4.77
CA ILE A 21 -29.94 19.23 -3.93
C ILE A 21 -28.44 18.98 -3.67
N SER A 22 -27.99 17.72 -3.64
CA SER A 22 -26.56 17.38 -3.59
C SER A 22 -25.84 17.50 -4.94
N SER A 23 -26.58 17.66 -6.04
CA SER A 23 -26.04 17.84 -7.40
C SER A 23 -26.04 19.31 -7.87
N CYS A 24 -26.62 20.25 -7.10
CA CYS A 24 -26.69 21.68 -7.48
C CYS A 24 -25.99 22.62 -6.49
N ALA A 25 -25.08 22.11 -5.66
CA ALA A 25 -24.21 22.93 -4.82
C ALA A 25 -22.75 22.46 -4.86
N ALA A 26 -22.27 21.97 -6.00
CA ALA A 26 -20.88 22.22 -6.36
C ALA A 26 -20.84 23.71 -6.75
N LYS A 27 -20.54 24.57 -5.78
CA LYS A 27 -20.11 25.93 -6.08
C LYS A 27 -18.90 25.74 -6.98
N GLU A 28 -19.01 26.07 -8.26
CA GLU A 28 -17.86 26.18 -9.17
C GLU A 28 -16.85 27.04 -8.40
N VAL A 29 -15.81 26.41 -7.87
CA VAL A 29 -14.75 27.13 -7.18
C VAL A 29 -14.05 27.85 -8.32
N ALA A 30 -14.35 29.15 -8.45
CA ALA A 30 -13.76 29.96 -9.51
C ALA A 30 -12.25 29.71 -9.54
N SER A 31 -11.75 29.35 -10.73
CA SER A 31 -10.34 29.06 -10.99
C SER A 31 -9.48 30.19 -10.39
N LYS A 32 -8.43 29.81 -9.66
CA LYS A 32 -7.51 30.76 -9.06
C LYS A 32 -6.75 31.50 -10.15
N GLN A 33 -6.78 32.83 -10.11
CA GLN A 33 -6.16 33.69 -11.10
C GLN A 33 -4.78 34.13 -10.59
N ILE A 34 -3.72 33.70 -11.26
CA ILE A 34 -2.34 33.90 -10.80
C ILE A 34 -1.57 34.65 -11.88
N LEU A 35 -0.97 35.79 -11.54
CA LEU A 35 -0.10 36.54 -12.44
C LEU A 35 1.36 36.32 -12.05
N ILE A 36 2.19 35.89 -13.00
CA ILE A 36 3.65 35.84 -12.87
C ILE A 36 4.21 36.99 -13.71
N LEU A 37 4.71 38.02 -13.04
CA LEU A 37 5.31 39.20 -13.67
C LEU A 37 6.84 39.11 -13.58
N ALA A 38 7.47 38.79 -14.70
CA ALA A 38 8.91 38.65 -14.81
C ALA A 38 9.60 39.93 -15.29
N SER A 39 10.70 40.30 -14.64
CA SER A 39 11.51 41.46 -15.07
C SER A 39 12.10 41.27 -16.47
N TYR A 40 12.51 40.05 -16.83
CA TYR A 40 13.31 39.78 -18.02
C TYR A 40 12.52 39.07 -19.12
N ASN A 41 13.16 38.81 -20.27
CA ASN A 41 12.53 38.14 -21.41
C ASN A 41 12.42 36.61 -21.22
N PRO A 42 11.45 35.96 -21.89
CA PRO A 42 11.41 34.50 -21.99
C PRO A 42 12.63 33.99 -22.75
N GLY A 43 13.08 32.77 -22.44
CA GLY A 43 14.29 32.16 -22.99
C GLY A 43 15.55 32.45 -22.18
N LEU A 44 15.46 33.25 -21.11
CA LEU A 44 16.54 33.42 -20.15
C LEU A 44 16.39 32.34 -19.08
N LYS A 45 17.40 31.45 -18.94
CA LYS A 45 17.36 30.27 -18.06
C LYS A 45 16.80 30.57 -16.65
N TRP A 46 17.27 31.64 -16.02
CA TRP A 46 16.80 32.07 -14.70
C TRP A 46 15.29 32.36 -14.67
N THR A 47 14.79 33.13 -15.64
CA THR A 47 13.38 33.52 -15.74
C THR A 47 12.50 32.30 -15.95
N ASP A 48 12.88 31.44 -16.91
CA ASP A 48 12.07 30.29 -17.30
C ASP A 48 12.05 29.26 -16.15
N SER A 49 13.21 28.90 -15.59
CA SER A 49 13.29 27.90 -14.50
C SER A 49 12.58 28.34 -13.21
N LEU A 50 12.59 29.64 -12.90
CA LEU A 50 11.88 30.18 -11.75
C LEU A 50 10.36 30.19 -12.00
N GLY A 51 9.92 30.55 -13.22
CA GLY A 51 8.52 30.52 -13.62
C GLY A 51 7.93 29.11 -13.57
N ASP A 52 8.62 28.14 -14.19
CA ASP A 52 8.23 26.73 -14.22
C ASP A 52 8.09 26.17 -12.79
N ALA A 53 9.06 26.45 -11.91
CA ALA A 53 9.02 26.00 -10.52
C ALA A 53 7.81 26.56 -9.75
N ILE A 54 7.39 27.80 -10.05
CA ILE A 54 6.21 28.38 -9.41
C ILE A 54 4.93 27.71 -9.92
N GLU A 55 4.81 27.54 -11.23
CA GLU A 55 3.64 26.93 -11.86
C GLU A 55 3.49 25.47 -11.44
N ASP A 56 4.55 24.66 -11.53
CA ASP A 56 4.56 23.25 -11.14
C ASP A 56 4.12 23.07 -9.68
N GLN A 57 4.72 23.84 -8.76
CA GLN A 57 4.44 23.71 -7.33
C GLN A 57 3.01 24.12 -6.97
N LEU A 58 2.46 25.16 -7.63
CA LEU A 58 1.10 25.61 -7.38
C LEU A 58 0.06 24.70 -8.02
N SER A 59 0.35 24.14 -9.21
CA SER A 59 -0.52 23.24 -9.95
C SER A 59 -0.81 21.93 -9.22
N ILE A 60 0.12 21.46 -8.36
CA ILE A 60 -0.10 20.33 -7.46
C ILE A 60 -1.33 20.55 -6.56
N TYR A 61 -1.56 21.79 -6.09
CA TYR A 61 -2.64 22.11 -5.16
C TYR A 61 -3.86 22.76 -5.82
N TYR A 62 -3.66 23.41 -6.96
CA TYR A 62 -4.68 24.08 -7.75
C TYR A 62 -4.52 23.73 -9.23
N PRO A 63 -4.85 22.49 -9.66
CA PRO A 63 -4.67 22.05 -11.04
C PRO A 63 -5.52 22.83 -12.05
N ASP A 64 -6.62 23.45 -11.58
CA ASP A 64 -7.50 24.28 -12.41
C ASP A 64 -7.14 25.78 -12.34
N ALA A 65 -6.00 26.17 -11.75
CA ALA A 65 -5.58 27.58 -11.71
C ALA A 65 -5.24 28.11 -13.11
N ASP A 66 -5.55 29.39 -13.34
CA ASP A 66 -5.24 30.10 -14.58
C ASP A 66 -4.00 30.98 -14.38
N PHE A 67 -2.90 30.62 -15.05
CA PHE A 67 -1.61 31.28 -14.95
C PHE A 67 -1.42 32.27 -16.09
N HIS A 68 -1.14 33.52 -15.72
CA HIS A 68 -0.86 34.62 -16.65
C HIS A 68 0.62 34.97 -16.56
N PHE A 69 1.37 34.88 -17.66
CA PHE A 69 2.79 35.21 -17.70
C PHE A 69 3.05 36.51 -18.46
N GLU A 70 3.62 37.50 -17.78
CA GLU A 70 4.05 38.76 -18.37
C GLU A 70 5.55 38.97 -18.23
N TYR A 71 6.18 39.41 -19.30
CA TYR A 71 7.61 39.65 -19.37
C TYR A 71 7.87 41.12 -19.70
N MET A 72 8.58 41.82 -18.81
CA MET A 72 8.88 43.24 -18.97
C MET A 72 10.05 43.51 -19.93
N ASP A 73 10.82 42.48 -20.28
CA ASP A 73 11.96 42.51 -21.21
C ASP A 73 13.00 43.61 -20.87
N THR A 74 13.24 43.83 -19.58
CA THR A 74 14.06 44.96 -19.11
C THR A 74 15.54 44.83 -19.45
N LYS A 75 16.03 43.61 -19.70
CA LYS A 75 17.42 43.38 -20.17
C LYS A 75 17.66 43.90 -21.58
N ARG A 76 16.64 43.86 -22.45
CA ARG A 76 16.74 44.41 -23.82
C ARG A 76 16.24 45.85 -23.89
N GLN A 77 15.30 46.22 -23.03
CA GLN A 77 14.68 47.54 -22.99
C GLN A 77 14.68 48.10 -21.56
N PRO A 78 15.66 48.96 -21.19
CA PRO A 78 15.78 49.47 -19.83
C PRO A 78 14.49 50.10 -19.30
N LEU A 79 14.19 49.89 -18.01
CA LEU A 79 12.99 50.37 -17.34
C LEU A 79 13.06 51.89 -17.03
N THR A 80 13.04 52.72 -18.07
CA THR A 80 12.94 54.18 -17.96
C THR A 80 11.55 54.62 -17.48
N THR A 81 11.40 55.86 -16.99
CA THR A 81 10.08 56.39 -16.60
C THR A 81 9.06 56.31 -17.73
N ALA A 82 9.45 56.66 -18.97
CA ALA A 82 8.57 56.54 -20.13
C ALA A 82 8.16 55.08 -20.37
N ARG A 83 9.10 54.13 -20.23
CA ARG A 83 8.81 52.70 -20.40
C ARG A 83 7.91 52.15 -19.28
N GLN A 84 8.08 52.63 -18.05
CA GLN A 84 7.19 52.30 -16.94
C GLN A 84 5.76 52.77 -17.23
N ASP A 85 5.58 53.99 -17.75
CA ASP A 85 4.26 54.51 -18.12
C ASP A 85 3.63 53.70 -19.26
N GLU A 86 4.41 53.31 -20.28
CA GLU A 86 3.96 52.43 -21.36
C GLU A 86 3.50 51.06 -20.84
N LEU A 87 4.29 50.41 -19.98
CA LEU A 87 3.94 49.11 -19.40
C LEU A 87 2.73 49.22 -18.48
N LYS A 88 2.63 50.30 -17.69
CA LYS A 88 1.46 50.59 -16.86
C LYS A 88 0.19 50.69 -17.71
N GLU A 89 0.25 51.45 -18.80
CA GLU A 89 -0.91 51.61 -19.70
C GLU A 89 -1.26 50.30 -20.42
N LEU A 90 -0.26 49.54 -20.85
CA LEU A 90 -0.44 48.21 -21.44
C LEU A 90 -1.15 47.26 -20.47
N TYR A 91 -0.64 47.10 -19.25
CA TYR A 91 -1.21 46.18 -18.27
C TYR A 91 -2.58 46.63 -17.77
N ARG A 92 -2.80 47.95 -17.63
CA ARG A 92 -4.12 48.50 -17.31
C ARG A 92 -5.16 48.11 -18.35
N ASN A 93 -4.82 48.26 -19.64
CA ASN A 93 -5.73 47.94 -20.73
C ASN A 93 -5.93 46.43 -20.88
N LYS A 94 -4.86 45.65 -20.73
CA LYS A 94 -4.90 44.19 -20.85
C LYS A 94 -5.72 43.52 -19.75
N TYR A 95 -5.57 43.98 -18.51
CA TYR A 95 -6.18 43.37 -17.33
C TYR A 95 -7.33 44.18 -16.74
N MET A 96 -7.94 45.06 -17.54
CA MET A 96 -9.08 45.86 -17.11
C MET A 96 -10.21 44.93 -16.60
N GLY A 97 -10.65 45.15 -15.37
CA GLY A 97 -11.70 44.35 -14.73
C GLY A 97 -11.28 42.93 -14.30
N HIS A 98 -10.01 42.56 -14.49
CA HIS A 98 -9.46 41.30 -13.99
C HIS A 98 -8.90 41.49 -12.59
N ARG A 99 -9.04 40.45 -11.74
CA ARG A 99 -8.47 40.44 -10.38
C ARG A 99 -7.68 39.17 -10.19
N PHE A 100 -6.41 39.32 -9.81
CA PHE A 100 -5.55 38.20 -9.46
C PHE A 100 -5.70 37.86 -7.98
N ASP A 101 -5.81 36.57 -7.66
CA ASP A 101 -5.77 36.09 -6.28
C ASP A 101 -4.38 36.30 -5.66
N VAL A 102 -3.32 36.21 -6.48
CA VAL A 102 -1.93 36.52 -6.11
C VAL A 102 -1.14 36.95 -7.34
N VAL A 103 -0.22 37.90 -7.16
CA VAL A 103 0.78 38.28 -8.16
C VAL A 103 2.13 37.83 -7.64
N VAL A 104 2.84 37.00 -8.41
CA VAL A 104 4.23 36.63 -8.13
C VAL A 104 5.11 37.44 -9.06
N CYS A 105 6.12 38.14 -8.52
CA CYS A 105 7.09 38.85 -9.36
C CYS A 105 8.51 38.34 -9.18
N SER A 106 9.26 38.32 -10.28
CA SER A 106 10.66 37.93 -10.30
C SER A 106 11.57 39.11 -10.65
N ASP A 107 12.62 39.27 -9.84
CA ASP A 107 13.69 40.26 -9.94
C ASP A 107 13.28 41.72 -9.64
N ASP A 108 14.31 42.57 -9.57
CA ASP A 108 14.25 43.94 -9.05
C ASP A 108 13.26 44.84 -9.82
N ASP A 109 13.25 44.77 -11.15
CA ASP A 109 12.47 45.69 -11.99
C ASP A 109 10.96 45.45 -11.86
N ALA A 110 10.53 44.19 -11.84
CA ALA A 110 9.13 43.81 -11.62
C ALA A 110 8.69 44.14 -10.19
N PHE A 111 9.57 43.91 -9.20
CA PHE A 111 9.30 44.30 -7.82
C PHE A 111 9.12 45.82 -7.68
N GLN A 112 10.05 46.63 -8.20
CA GLN A 112 9.97 48.10 -8.16
C GLN A 112 8.74 48.62 -8.91
N PHE A 113 8.41 48.03 -10.07
CA PHE A 113 7.23 48.37 -10.83
C PHE A 113 5.94 48.13 -10.03
N LEU A 114 5.83 46.99 -9.34
CA LEU A 114 4.66 46.67 -8.51
C LEU A 114 4.57 47.54 -7.25
N LEU A 115 5.68 47.90 -6.60
CA LEU A 115 5.66 48.84 -5.46
C LEU A 115 5.00 50.18 -5.82
N SER A 116 5.12 50.60 -7.09
CA SER A 116 4.59 51.89 -7.56
C SER A 116 3.22 51.79 -8.25
N ASN A 117 2.85 50.62 -8.76
CA ASN A 117 1.70 50.51 -9.68
C ASN A 117 0.70 49.40 -9.34
N ARG A 118 0.98 48.51 -8.38
CA ARG A 118 0.15 47.34 -8.12
C ARG A 118 -1.28 47.71 -7.70
N ASP A 119 -1.46 48.71 -6.86
CA ASP A 119 -2.80 49.09 -6.40
C ASP A 119 -3.65 49.68 -7.53
N ASP A 120 -3.03 50.44 -8.44
CA ASP A 120 -3.68 51.01 -9.63
C ASP A 120 -4.03 49.94 -10.68
N LEU A 121 -3.18 48.92 -10.85
CA LEU A 121 -3.30 47.92 -11.92
C LEU A 121 -4.08 46.69 -11.49
N PHE A 122 -3.87 46.23 -10.27
CA PHE A 122 -4.33 44.93 -9.78
C PHE A 122 -5.16 45.05 -8.50
N SER A 123 -5.74 46.23 -8.22
CA SER A 123 -6.71 46.44 -7.13
C SER A 123 -6.21 45.94 -5.75
N GLY A 124 -4.91 46.05 -5.50
CA GLY A 124 -4.31 45.62 -4.25
C GLY A 124 -4.13 44.11 -4.08
N SER A 125 -4.13 43.34 -5.18
CA SER A 125 -3.79 41.91 -5.16
C SER A 125 -2.50 41.65 -4.37
N PRO A 126 -2.46 40.64 -3.48
CA PRO A 126 -1.25 40.31 -2.73
C PRO A 126 -0.07 40.00 -3.66
N VAL A 127 1.12 40.43 -3.27
CA VAL A 127 2.36 40.25 -4.04
C VAL A 127 3.32 39.34 -3.29
N VAL A 128 3.83 38.34 -4.00
CA VAL A 128 4.99 37.54 -3.58
C VAL A 128 6.17 37.87 -4.49
N PHE A 129 7.19 38.54 -3.98
CA PHE A 129 8.40 38.80 -4.76
C PHE A 129 9.44 37.69 -4.59
N CYS A 130 10.26 37.49 -5.60
CA CYS A 130 11.41 36.59 -5.60
C CYS A 130 12.50 37.11 -6.54
N GLY A 131 13.74 36.64 -6.44
CA GLY A 131 14.88 37.15 -7.22
C GLY A 131 15.28 38.59 -6.89
N VAL A 132 14.77 39.17 -5.80
CA VAL A 132 15.09 40.57 -5.44
C VAL A 132 16.45 40.62 -4.77
N ASN A 133 17.33 41.41 -5.36
CA ASN A 133 18.70 41.60 -4.92
C ASN A 133 18.79 42.80 -3.95
N SER A 134 19.71 42.72 -2.98
CA SER A 134 19.96 43.83 -2.01
C SER A 134 18.71 44.35 -1.28
N TYR A 135 17.76 43.46 -0.97
CA TYR A 135 16.53 43.82 -0.27
C TYR A 135 16.79 44.41 1.12
N GLU A 136 16.12 45.53 1.41
CA GLU A 136 16.10 46.18 2.74
C GLU A 136 14.64 46.31 3.21
N ASP A 137 14.37 46.11 4.52
CA ASP A 137 13.00 46.19 5.07
C ASP A 137 12.33 47.55 4.80
N GLN A 138 13.16 48.60 4.67
CA GLN A 138 12.74 49.95 4.31
C GLN A 138 11.99 50.01 2.98
N MET A 139 12.29 49.10 2.04
CA MET A 139 11.64 49.05 0.71
C MET A 139 10.13 48.75 0.80
N LEU A 140 9.67 48.08 1.86
CA LEU A 140 8.24 47.83 2.11
C LEU A 140 7.61 48.82 3.11
N THR A 141 8.34 49.85 3.55
CA THR A 141 7.80 50.81 4.51
C THR A 141 6.60 51.55 3.91
N GLY A 142 5.43 51.41 4.53
CA GLY A 142 4.18 52.00 4.06
C GLY A 142 3.44 51.19 2.99
N GLN A 143 3.99 50.06 2.55
CA GLN A 143 3.37 49.15 1.59
C GLN A 143 2.65 48.01 2.34
N LYS A 144 1.49 47.58 1.83
CA LYS A 144 0.70 46.46 2.39
C LYS A 144 0.47 45.37 1.35
N GLY A 145 0.37 44.13 1.80
CA GLY A 145 0.11 42.96 0.97
C GLY A 145 1.35 42.46 0.23
N PHE A 146 2.55 42.73 0.72
CA PHE A 146 3.80 42.27 0.11
C PHE A 146 4.52 41.30 1.05
N THR A 147 4.93 40.17 0.50
CA THR A 147 5.87 39.22 1.12
C THR A 147 6.77 38.65 0.03
N GLY A 148 7.77 37.84 0.36
CA GLY A 148 8.65 37.32 -0.67
C GLY A 148 9.89 36.60 -0.17
N VAL A 149 10.75 36.27 -1.12
CA VAL A 149 11.98 35.51 -0.95
C VAL A 149 13.15 36.29 -1.54
N VAL A 150 14.06 36.76 -0.69
CA VAL A 150 15.25 37.54 -1.11
C VAL A 150 16.28 36.63 -1.77
N GLU A 151 16.91 37.11 -2.84
CA GLU A 151 18.07 36.45 -3.45
C GLU A 151 19.34 36.78 -2.65
N GLU A 152 20.07 35.76 -2.22
CA GLU A 152 21.33 35.92 -1.48
C GLU A 152 22.42 35.01 -2.08
N SER A 153 23.58 35.59 -2.39
CA SER A 153 24.77 34.83 -2.81
C SER A 153 25.69 34.55 -1.61
N ASP A 154 25.94 33.28 -1.29
CA ASP A 154 26.84 32.86 -0.18
C ASP A 154 28.29 32.71 -0.66
N PHE A 155 29.01 33.84 -0.73
CA PHE A 155 30.44 33.86 -1.04
C PHE A 155 31.29 33.04 -0.05
N PRO A 156 31.13 33.17 1.29
CA PRO A 156 31.88 32.35 2.25
C PRO A 156 31.68 30.84 2.04
N GLY A 157 30.45 30.42 1.74
CA GLY A 157 30.09 29.04 1.46
C GLY A 157 30.81 28.49 0.23
N THR A 158 30.77 29.22 -0.89
CA THR A 158 31.47 28.81 -2.12
C THR A 158 32.98 28.76 -1.94
N LEU A 159 33.60 29.75 -1.27
CA LEU A 159 35.04 29.74 -1.02
C LEU A 159 35.47 28.58 -0.10
N SER A 160 34.68 28.30 0.95
CA SER A 160 34.94 27.17 1.84
C SER A 160 34.84 25.83 1.11
N LEU A 161 33.83 25.68 0.26
CA LEU A 161 33.65 24.51 -0.60
C LEU A 161 34.85 24.30 -1.53
N MET A 162 35.29 25.36 -2.22
CA MET A 162 36.45 25.31 -3.12
C MET A 162 37.71 24.81 -2.40
N LEU A 163 38.01 25.36 -1.21
CA LEU A 163 39.19 24.97 -0.44
C LEU A 163 39.09 23.57 0.18
N ASN A 164 37.88 23.11 0.50
CA ASN A 164 37.65 21.76 1.01
C ASN A 164 37.83 20.71 -0.09
N LEU A 165 37.34 20.98 -1.30
CA LEU A 165 37.50 20.08 -2.46
C LEU A 165 38.94 20.08 -3.00
N HIS A 166 39.67 21.18 -2.82
CA HIS A 166 41.04 21.36 -3.30
C HIS A 166 41.96 21.87 -2.17
N PRO A 167 42.35 21.00 -1.22
CA PRO A 167 43.15 21.41 -0.06
C PRO A 167 44.57 21.91 -0.40
N GLY A 168 45.06 21.64 -1.61
CA GLY A 168 46.35 22.09 -2.12
C GLY A 168 46.34 23.49 -2.78
N THR A 169 45.23 24.21 -2.75
CA THR A 169 45.09 25.51 -3.42
C THR A 169 46.00 26.58 -2.82
N ARG A 170 46.80 27.22 -3.67
CA ARG A 170 47.70 28.34 -3.35
C ARG A 170 47.12 29.68 -3.73
N GLN A 171 46.31 29.72 -4.79
CA GLN A 171 45.66 30.95 -5.24
C GLN A 171 44.26 30.70 -5.80
N ILE A 172 43.37 31.68 -5.59
CA ILE A 172 42.06 31.77 -6.24
C ILE A 172 42.06 33.02 -7.11
N ILE A 173 41.78 32.82 -8.39
CA ILE A 173 41.63 33.88 -9.37
C ILE A 173 40.17 34.31 -9.39
N ILE A 174 39.89 35.58 -9.10
CA ILE A 174 38.55 36.16 -9.15
C ILE A 174 38.38 36.82 -10.50
N VAL A 175 37.46 36.31 -11.32
CA VAL A 175 37.20 36.85 -12.66
C VAL A 175 35.90 37.63 -12.64
N HIS A 176 35.99 38.94 -12.93
CA HIS A 176 34.82 39.76 -13.16
C HIS A 176 35.09 40.88 -14.18
N ASP A 177 34.05 41.58 -14.62
CA ASP A 177 34.15 42.75 -15.49
C ASP A 177 33.92 44.07 -14.72
N GLN A 178 34.09 45.20 -15.41
CA GLN A 178 33.84 46.53 -14.86
C GLN A 178 32.38 46.99 -15.01
N THR A 179 31.44 46.09 -15.30
CA THR A 179 30.03 46.44 -15.34
C THR A 179 29.52 46.77 -13.92
N ALA A 180 28.31 47.35 -13.84
CA ALA A 180 27.69 47.62 -12.55
C ALA A 180 27.50 46.35 -11.71
N ALA A 181 27.13 45.23 -12.36
CA ALA A 181 26.97 43.93 -11.73
C ALA A 181 28.31 43.36 -11.24
N GLY A 182 29.34 43.32 -12.10
CA GLY A 182 30.69 42.87 -11.73
C GLY A 182 31.27 43.64 -10.55
N ASN A 183 31.17 44.98 -10.57
CA ASN A 183 31.58 45.83 -9.45
C ASN A 183 30.71 45.65 -8.20
N GLY A 184 29.44 45.28 -8.35
CA GLY A 184 28.55 44.93 -7.25
C GLY A 184 29.04 43.69 -6.52
N PHE A 185 29.26 42.59 -7.26
CA PHE A 185 29.81 41.35 -6.69
C PHE A 185 31.19 41.55 -6.08
N LYS A 186 32.07 42.35 -6.70
CA LYS A 186 33.37 42.73 -6.13
C LYS A 186 33.22 43.33 -4.73
N ARG A 187 32.35 44.33 -4.55
CA ARG A 187 32.14 44.97 -3.24
C ARG A 187 31.60 44.01 -2.18
N LEU A 188 30.78 43.03 -2.58
CA LEU A 188 30.27 42.00 -1.67
C LEU A 188 31.38 41.01 -1.29
N LEU A 189 32.15 40.54 -2.27
CA LEU A 189 33.25 39.60 -2.06
C LEU A 189 34.39 40.22 -1.23
N GLU A 190 34.76 41.48 -1.47
CA GLU A 190 35.83 42.18 -0.73
C GLU A 190 35.57 42.25 0.79
N LYS A 191 34.30 42.21 1.22
CA LYS A 191 33.94 42.13 2.64
C LYS A 191 34.27 40.77 3.26
N VAL A 192 34.36 39.73 2.43
CA VAL A 192 34.53 38.32 2.83
C VAL A 192 35.99 37.85 2.70
N LEU A 193 36.74 38.35 1.71
CA LEU A 193 38.13 37.93 1.46
C LEU A 193 39.06 37.96 2.71
N PRO A 194 38.97 38.95 3.62
CA PRO A 194 39.83 38.97 4.82
C PRO A 194 39.77 37.69 5.67
N ASP A 195 38.63 37.00 5.70
CA ASP A 195 38.44 35.77 6.48
C ASP A 195 39.19 34.56 5.88
N PHE A 196 39.65 34.66 4.63
CA PHE A 196 40.31 33.59 3.88
C PHE A 196 41.78 33.88 3.55
N ASN A 197 42.27 35.10 3.73
CA ASN A 197 43.63 35.54 3.34
C ASN A 197 44.77 34.76 4.02
N MET A 198 44.55 34.13 5.17
CA MET A 198 45.55 33.27 5.81
C MET A 198 45.64 31.87 5.17
N LYS A 199 44.65 31.48 4.37
CA LYS A 199 44.56 30.14 3.76
C LYS A 199 44.98 30.12 2.29
N VAL A 200 44.74 31.21 1.56
CA VAL A 200 44.92 31.27 0.11
C VAL A 200 45.16 32.70 -0.38
N ASN A 201 45.90 32.87 -1.46
CA ASN A 201 46.09 34.17 -2.11
C ASN A 201 44.96 34.46 -3.11
N PHE A 202 44.50 35.71 -3.18
CA PHE A 202 43.51 36.13 -4.17
C PHE A 202 44.14 37.02 -5.23
N THR A 203 43.85 36.74 -6.49
CA THR A 203 44.24 37.58 -7.63
C THR A 203 42.99 38.00 -8.38
N ILE A 204 42.80 39.30 -8.59
CA ILE A 204 41.60 39.83 -9.26
C ILE A 204 41.92 40.11 -10.74
N TRP A 205 41.10 39.55 -11.62
CA TRP A 205 41.09 39.80 -13.06
C TRP A 205 39.83 40.59 -13.41
N ASP A 206 39.93 41.93 -13.35
CA ASP A 206 38.79 42.85 -13.51
C ASP A 206 38.90 43.84 -14.68
N ASN A 207 39.98 43.76 -15.46
CA ASN A 207 40.26 44.72 -16.53
C ASN A 207 41.02 44.08 -17.71
N MET A 208 40.49 42.97 -18.22
CA MET A 208 41.10 42.18 -19.30
C MET A 208 40.33 42.32 -20.61
N THR A 209 41.01 42.13 -21.73
CA THR A 209 40.36 41.71 -22.99
C THR A 209 40.03 40.22 -22.95
N VAL A 210 39.16 39.74 -23.83
CA VAL A 210 38.87 38.30 -23.96
C VAL A 210 40.14 37.48 -24.24
N GLU A 211 41.01 37.99 -25.10
CA GLU A 211 42.24 37.31 -25.52
C GLU A 211 43.28 37.27 -24.37
N GLU A 212 43.38 38.34 -23.58
CA GLU A 212 44.18 38.38 -22.35
C GLU A 212 43.65 37.36 -21.33
N LEU A 213 42.32 37.29 -21.15
CA LEU A 213 41.68 36.34 -20.24
C LEU A 213 42.02 34.88 -20.61
N GLN A 214 41.91 34.53 -21.89
CA GLN A 214 42.25 33.20 -22.39
C GLN A 214 43.73 32.88 -22.22
N SER A 215 44.61 33.80 -22.62
CA SER A 215 46.06 33.62 -22.48
C SER A 215 46.45 33.41 -21.01
N ASN A 216 45.90 34.22 -20.10
CA ASN A 216 46.19 34.12 -18.68
C ASN A 216 45.63 32.84 -18.07
N ALA A 217 44.40 32.45 -18.43
CA ALA A 217 43.79 31.21 -17.96
C ALA A 217 44.60 29.97 -18.38
N SER A 218 45.12 29.95 -19.61
CA SER A 218 45.94 28.85 -20.13
C SER A 218 47.30 28.70 -19.43
N ALA A 219 47.81 29.77 -18.84
CA ALA A 219 49.08 29.81 -18.12
C ALA A 219 48.95 29.43 -16.63
N LEU A 220 47.73 29.23 -16.11
CA LEU A 220 47.52 28.86 -14.72
C LEU A 220 48.07 27.45 -14.43
N GLN A 221 48.82 27.35 -13.35
CA GLN A 221 49.41 26.10 -12.88
C GLN A 221 48.52 25.40 -11.84
N GLU A 222 48.80 24.12 -11.61
CA GLU A 222 48.19 23.33 -10.54
C GLU A 222 48.24 24.06 -9.18
N GLY A 223 47.20 23.90 -8.36
CA GLY A 223 47.00 24.67 -7.13
C GLY A 223 46.44 26.09 -7.34
N SER A 224 46.02 26.42 -8.57
CA SER A 224 45.18 27.59 -8.85
C SER A 224 43.72 27.14 -9.01
N LEU A 225 42.77 27.96 -8.58
CA LEU A 225 41.34 27.80 -8.90
C LEU A 225 40.81 29.11 -9.48
N ILE A 226 39.74 29.05 -10.25
CA ILE A 226 39.04 30.25 -10.72
C ILE A 226 37.66 30.34 -10.07
N LEU A 227 37.29 31.53 -9.59
CA LEU A 227 35.93 31.90 -9.21
C LEU A 227 35.40 32.93 -10.22
N LEU A 228 34.51 32.48 -11.10
CA LEU A 228 33.83 33.32 -12.08
C LEU A 228 32.63 34.02 -11.42
N LEU A 229 32.71 35.34 -11.27
CA LEU A 229 31.62 36.14 -10.73
C LEU A 229 30.72 36.68 -11.84
N ASN A 230 31.30 37.41 -12.79
CA ASN A 230 30.58 38.01 -13.93
C ASN A 230 31.56 38.58 -14.96
N PHE A 231 31.66 38.05 -16.17
CA PHE A 231 32.52 38.61 -17.22
C PHE A 231 31.80 38.66 -18.56
N ASN A 232 30.89 39.62 -18.70
CA ASN A 232 30.04 39.76 -19.87
C ASN A 232 30.48 40.93 -20.75
N ARG A 233 31.45 41.74 -20.28
CA ARG A 233 32.03 42.83 -21.06
C ARG A 233 33.51 42.98 -20.77
N ASP A 234 34.32 42.99 -21.82
CA ASP A 234 35.76 43.19 -21.68
C ASP A 234 36.14 44.69 -21.67
N ARG A 235 37.44 44.99 -21.47
CA ARG A 235 37.96 46.37 -21.42
C ARG A 235 37.76 47.15 -22.72
N GLU A 236 37.72 46.49 -23.87
CA GLU A 236 37.52 47.11 -25.19
C GLU A 236 36.03 47.26 -25.55
N GLY A 237 35.15 46.77 -24.67
CA GLY A 237 33.71 46.86 -24.80
C GLY A 237 33.09 45.72 -25.60
N LYS A 238 33.84 44.64 -25.89
CA LYS A 238 33.30 43.41 -26.47
C LYS A 238 32.36 42.76 -25.45
N THR A 239 31.14 42.47 -25.89
CA THR A 239 30.11 41.84 -25.05
C THR A 239 30.12 40.33 -25.27
N LEU A 240 29.96 39.57 -24.20
CA LEU A 240 29.79 38.12 -24.20
C LEU A 240 28.47 37.78 -23.49
N THR A 241 27.81 36.72 -23.92
CA THR A 241 26.78 36.09 -23.10
C THR A 241 27.41 35.37 -21.89
N HIS A 242 26.60 34.99 -20.90
CA HIS A 242 27.11 34.25 -19.73
C HIS A 242 27.73 32.90 -20.15
N GLU A 243 27.10 32.24 -21.11
CA GLU A 243 27.53 30.99 -21.70
C GLU A 243 28.86 31.15 -22.43
N GLU A 244 28.98 32.19 -23.28
CA GLU A 244 30.22 32.51 -23.99
C GLU A 244 31.35 32.84 -23.02
N SER A 245 31.05 33.56 -21.94
CA SER A 245 32.01 33.91 -20.89
C SER A 245 32.59 32.69 -20.19
N ALA A 246 31.71 31.81 -19.67
CA ALA A 246 32.12 30.57 -19.03
C ALA A 246 32.89 29.67 -20.00
N TRP A 247 32.41 29.52 -21.23
CA TRP A 247 33.04 28.69 -22.24
C TRP A 247 34.41 29.21 -22.68
N THR A 248 34.55 30.53 -22.83
CA THR A 248 35.83 31.20 -23.14
C THR A 248 36.89 30.87 -22.10
N LEU A 249 36.51 30.96 -20.82
CA LEU A 249 37.40 30.65 -19.72
C LEU A 249 37.72 29.14 -19.65
N ARG A 250 36.69 28.30 -19.80
CA ARG A 250 36.82 26.84 -19.73
C ARG A 250 37.68 26.25 -20.84
N SER A 251 37.51 26.73 -22.07
CA SER A 251 38.26 26.25 -23.23
C SER A 251 39.75 26.59 -23.18
N ALA A 252 40.12 27.61 -22.40
CA ALA A 252 41.50 28.02 -22.20
C ALA A 252 42.12 27.50 -20.89
N SER A 253 41.33 27.26 -19.85
CA SER A 253 41.80 26.88 -18.51
C SER A 253 42.00 25.36 -18.36
N ASN A 254 43.13 24.98 -17.74
CA ASN A 254 43.38 23.62 -17.25
C ASN A 254 43.07 23.44 -15.75
N VAL A 255 42.61 24.50 -15.07
CA VAL A 255 42.30 24.47 -13.64
C VAL A 255 40.79 24.58 -13.39
N PRO A 256 40.29 24.03 -12.26
CA PRO A 256 38.89 24.09 -11.89
C PRO A 256 38.30 25.51 -11.87
N ILE A 257 37.09 25.65 -12.41
CA ILE A 257 36.32 26.90 -12.45
C ILE A 257 35.05 26.74 -11.63
N TYR A 258 34.86 27.56 -10.62
CA TYR A 258 33.65 27.64 -9.80
C TYR A 258 32.88 28.92 -10.12
N CYS A 259 31.60 28.94 -9.81
CA CYS A 259 30.76 30.14 -9.95
C CYS A 259 29.82 30.31 -8.75
N ILE A 260 29.20 31.48 -8.67
CA ILE A 260 28.19 31.84 -7.65
C ILE A 260 26.79 32.04 -8.23
N ASN A 261 26.66 31.95 -9.56
CA ASN A 261 25.42 32.25 -10.27
C ASN A 261 25.06 31.07 -11.19
N GLU A 262 23.79 30.68 -11.17
CA GLU A 262 23.26 29.53 -11.91
C GLU A 262 23.40 29.69 -13.43
N VAL A 263 23.41 30.93 -13.94
CA VAL A 263 23.52 31.21 -15.39
C VAL A 263 24.77 30.64 -16.05
N PHE A 264 25.83 30.36 -15.28
CA PHE A 264 27.07 29.77 -15.81
C PHE A 264 27.06 28.23 -15.82
N THR A 265 26.12 27.60 -15.10
CA THR A 265 26.06 26.14 -14.98
C THR A 265 25.73 25.49 -16.32
N GLY A 266 26.47 24.44 -16.69
CA GLY A 266 26.33 23.74 -17.97
C GLY A 266 27.30 24.21 -19.06
N PHE A 267 28.06 25.28 -18.81
CA PHE A 267 28.94 25.93 -19.80
C PHE A 267 30.42 25.89 -19.42
N GLY A 268 30.83 24.88 -18.64
CA GLY A 268 32.24 24.65 -18.34
C GLY A 268 32.70 25.06 -16.95
N VAL A 269 31.78 25.34 -16.03
CA VAL A 269 32.10 25.53 -14.60
C VAL A 269 31.73 24.27 -13.82
N ILE A 270 32.52 23.93 -12.79
CA ILE A 270 32.21 22.84 -11.86
C ILE A 270 30.91 23.11 -11.12
N GLY A 271 30.61 24.37 -10.80
CA GLY A 271 29.46 24.77 -10.01
C GLY A 271 29.88 25.46 -8.71
N GLY A 272 29.10 25.31 -7.66
CA GLY A 272 29.34 25.98 -6.39
C GLY A 272 28.15 25.95 -5.45
N MET A 273 28.20 26.80 -4.43
CA MET A 273 27.05 27.08 -3.60
C MET A 273 26.25 28.22 -4.24
N ILE A 274 25.24 27.85 -5.01
CA ILE A 274 24.54 28.72 -5.95
C ILE A 274 23.08 28.83 -5.51
N PRO A 275 22.49 30.04 -5.43
CA PRO A 275 21.05 30.17 -5.24
C PRO A 275 20.33 29.53 -6.43
N ALA A 276 19.61 28.44 -6.18
CA ALA A 276 18.89 27.70 -7.21
C ALA A 276 17.55 28.37 -7.53
N SER A 277 17.33 28.72 -8.79
CA SER A 277 16.07 29.29 -9.30
C SER A 277 14.85 28.47 -8.89
N GLN A 278 14.94 27.13 -8.98
CA GLN A 278 13.89 26.21 -8.55
C GLN A 278 13.58 26.30 -7.06
N VAL A 279 14.61 26.38 -6.20
CA VAL A 279 14.40 26.50 -4.74
C VAL A 279 13.70 27.82 -4.43
N GLN A 280 14.12 28.90 -5.08
CA GLN A 280 13.53 30.21 -4.87
C GLN A 280 12.09 30.30 -5.40
N GLY A 281 11.83 29.73 -6.59
CA GLY A 281 10.50 29.60 -7.17
C GLY A 281 9.56 28.77 -6.28
N ASN A 282 10.00 27.60 -5.80
CA ASN A 282 9.24 26.75 -4.88
C ASN A 282 8.92 27.45 -3.56
N MET A 283 9.87 28.22 -3.01
CA MET A 283 9.63 28.99 -1.79
C MET A 283 8.63 30.12 -2.03
N ALA A 284 8.73 30.84 -3.15
CA ALA A 284 7.77 31.86 -3.54
C ALA A 284 6.37 31.25 -3.75
N ALA A 285 6.27 30.12 -4.45
CA ALA A 285 5.04 29.35 -4.62
C ALA A 285 4.43 28.94 -3.28
N ASN A 286 5.24 28.49 -2.32
CA ASN A 286 4.74 28.14 -0.98
C ASN A 286 4.20 29.37 -0.22
N LEU A 287 4.78 30.55 -0.39
CA LEU A 287 4.21 31.79 0.16
C LEU A 287 2.91 32.18 -0.55
N ALA A 288 2.87 32.05 -1.89
CA ALA A 288 1.66 32.28 -2.69
C ALA A 288 0.54 31.32 -2.28
N LEU A 289 0.86 30.05 -2.04
CA LEU A 289 -0.07 29.02 -1.57
C LEU A 289 -0.70 29.38 -0.22
N ARG A 290 0.08 29.97 0.71
CA ARG A 290 -0.47 30.47 1.99
C ARG A 290 -1.49 31.58 1.77
N ILE A 291 -1.25 32.46 0.80
CA ILE A 291 -2.17 33.54 0.43
C ILE A 291 -3.43 32.97 -0.25
N LEU A 292 -3.27 32.07 -1.22
CA LEU A 292 -4.36 31.41 -1.94
C LEU A 292 -5.30 30.62 -1.01
N ARG A 293 -4.77 30.13 0.12
CA ARG A 293 -5.52 29.47 1.21
C ARG A 293 -6.20 30.44 2.19
N GLY A 294 -6.18 31.75 1.92
CA GLY A 294 -6.86 32.78 2.69
C GLY A 294 -5.99 33.53 3.70
N GLY A 295 -4.67 33.32 3.71
CA GLY A 295 -3.74 34.10 4.52
C GLY A 295 -3.52 35.51 3.98
N SER A 296 -3.25 36.48 4.86
CA SER A 296 -2.81 37.81 4.46
C SER A 296 -1.31 37.82 4.19
N ALA A 297 -0.87 38.44 3.09
CA ALA A 297 0.55 38.63 2.82
C ALA A 297 1.26 39.50 3.89
N ASP A 298 0.54 40.40 4.56
CA ASP A 298 1.07 41.22 5.66
C ASP A 298 1.51 40.36 6.88
N ASP A 299 0.90 39.19 7.06
CA ASP A 299 1.20 38.27 8.17
C ASP A 299 2.31 37.25 7.82
N ILE A 300 2.84 37.32 6.59
CA ILE A 300 3.84 36.39 6.08
C ILE A 300 5.20 37.11 6.08
N PRO A 301 6.17 36.70 6.92
CA PRO A 301 7.48 37.33 6.94
C PRO A 301 8.24 37.08 5.64
N VAL A 302 8.98 38.10 5.19
CA VAL A 302 9.93 37.98 4.07
C VAL A 302 11.03 36.99 4.45
N ILE A 303 11.26 36.01 3.58
CA ILE A 303 12.32 35.02 3.76
C ILE A 303 13.63 35.62 3.25
N LYS A 304 14.53 35.92 4.18
CA LYS A 304 15.84 36.53 3.87
C LYS A 304 16.98 35.53 3.76
N LYS A 305 16.80 34.30 4.24
CA LYS A 305 17.84 33.28 4.27
C LYS A 305 17.37 32.04 3.54
N LEU A 306 18.02 31.74 2.44
CA LEU A 306 17.70 30.58 1.61
C LEU A 306 18.40 29.31 2.13
N PRO A 307 17.81 28.13 1.91
CA PRO A 307 18.52 26.87 2.06
C PRO A 307 19.78 26.86 1.19
N ARG A 308 20.87 26.31 1.73
CA ARG A 308 22.11 26.17 0.99
C ARG A 308 21.90 25.18 -0.17
N SER A 309 22.00 25.67 -1.39
CA SER A 309 21.89 24.84 -2.59
C SER A 309 23.28 24.68 -3.20
N TYR A 310 23.72 23.43 -3.34
CA TYR A 310 24.96 23.11 -4.03
C TYR A 310 24.60 22.57 -5.40
N ILE A 311 25.07 23.20 -6.46
CA ILE A 311 24.82 22.77 -7.83
C ILE A 311 26.17 22.46 -8.48
N PHE A 312 26.30 21.28 -9.08
CA PHE A 312 27.50 20.87 -9.78
C PHE A 312 27.24 20.32 -11.18
N ASP A 313 28.19 20.55 -12.08
CA ASP A 313 28.20 19.94 -13.40
C ASP A 313 28.98 18.62 -13.35
N LEU A 314 28.29 17.49 -13.54
CA LEU A 314 28.90 16.17 -13.44
C LEU A 314 29.98 15.94 -14.51
N LYS A 315 29.82 16.55 -15.69
CA LYS A 315 30.80 16.47 -16.77
C LYS A 315 32.10 17.16 -16.37
N GLU A 316 32.00 18.33 -15.72
CA GLU A 316 33.18 19.09 -15.29
C GLU A 316 33.81 18.52 -14.03
N LEU A 317 33.03 17.99 -13.08
CA LEU A 317 33.56 17.23 -11.95
C LEU A 317 34.45 16.07 -12.42
N ARG A 318 33.98 15.30 -13.43
CA ARG A 318 34.76 14.21 -14.05
C ARG A 318 36.00 14.74 -14.76
N TYR A 319 35.85 15.81 -15.55
CA TYR A 319 36.97 16.39 -16.29
C TYR A 319 38.10 16.86 -15.36
N PHE A 320 37.76 17.51 -14.24
CA PHE A 320 38.73 18.00 -13.26
C PHE A 320 39.05 16.98 -12.15
N ASN A 321 38.59 15.73 -12.28
CA ASN A 321 38.84 14.63 -11.34
C ASN A 321 38.44 14.96 -9.88
N VAL A 322 37.30 15.63 -9.71
CA VAL A 322 36.72 15.94 -8.39
C VAL A 322 35.71 14.86 -8.01
N SER A 323 35.96 14.18 -6.88
CA SER A 323 35.10 13.08 -6.41
C SER A 323 33.75 13.60 -5.88
N THR A 324 32.65 12.97 -6.31
CA THR A 324 31.29 13.25 -5.83
C THR A 324 31.11 12.93 -4.35
N ALA A 325 31.86 11.97 -3.80
CA ALA A 325 31.81 11.59 -2.39
C ALA A 325 32.31 12.69 -1.42
N LEU A 326 33.02 13.70 -1.94
CA LEU A 326 33.49 14.85 -1.15
C LEU A 326 32.50 16.02 -1.17
N LEU A 327 31.44 15.93 -1.99
CA LEU A 327 30.46 17.01 -2.12
C LEU A 327 29.48 16.98 -0.94
N PRO A 328 28.96 18.15 -0.53
CA PRO A 328 27.95 18.22 0.53
C PRO A 328 26.70 17.38 0.21
N SER A 329 26.08 16.79 1.23
CA SER A 329 24.81 16.08 1.08
C SER A 329 23.71 17.01 0.52
N GLY A 330 22.87 16.49 -0.37
CA GLY A 330 21.82 17.26 -1.05
C GLY A 330 22.32 18.10 -2.23
N SER A 331 23.53 17.82 -2.74
CA SER A 331 24.03 18.45 -3.96
C SER A 331 23.19 18.06 -5.18
N LEU A 332 22.84 19.06 -5.99
CA LEU A 332 22.16 18.90 -7.27
C LEU A 332 23.20 18.75 -8.39
N PHE A 333 22.99 17.81 -9.31
CA PHE A 333 23.89 17.62 -10.45
C PHE A 333 23.17 17.87 -11.76
N ILE A 334 23.79 18.67 -12.62
CA ILE A 334 23.39 18.82 -14.02
C ILE A 334 24.30 17.98 -14.92
N ASN A 335 23.86 17.75 -16.17
CA ASN A 335 24.56 16.90 -17.14
C ASN A 335 24.82 15.46 -16.63
N GLN A 336 23.90 14.91 -15.84
CA GLN A 336 23.93 13.49 -15.46
C GLN A 336 23.56 12.62 -16.68
N PRO A 337 24.18 11.44 -16.88
CA PRO A 337 23.81 10.54 -17.97
C PRO A 337 22.39 9.98 -17.80
N PHE A 338 21.99 9.64 -16.57
CA PHE A 338 20.65 9.20 -16.22
C PHE A 338 19.95 10.34 -15.48
N GLN A 339 18.86 10.85 -16.04
CA GLN A 339 18.06 11.92 -15.43
C GLN A 339 16.59 11.51 -15.41
N GLN A 340 15.82 12.19 -14.56
CA GLN A 340 14.36 12.09 -14.56
C GLN A 340 13.82 12.21 -15.99
N ARG A 341 12.85 11.36 -16.36
CA ARG A 341 12.21 11.34 -17.69
C ARG A 341 13.14 11.01 -18.88
N SER A 342 14.38 10.57 -18.64
CA SER A 342 15.24 10.14 -19.74
C SER A 342 14.74 8.83 -20.35
N ASP A 343 14.97 8.64 -21.65
CA ASP A 343 14.61 7.41 -22.35
C ASP A 343 15.84 6.55 -22.62
N PHE A 344 15.87 5.39 -21.98
CA PHE A 344 16.86 4.32 -22.10
C PHE A 344 16.19 3.01 -22.57
N SER A 345 15.06 3.11 -23.26
CA SER A 345 14.39 1.95 -23.82
C SER A 345 15.32 1.17 -24.75
N ASN A 346 15.31 -0.15 -24.64
CA ASN A 346 16.12 -1.09 -25.44
C ASN A 346 17.64 -1.01 -25.20
N GLU A 347 18.09 -0.24 -24.21
CA GLU A 347 19.51 -0.11 -23.90
C GLU A 347 20.04 -1.30 -23.08
N ASN A 348 21.35 -1.52 -23.16
CA ASN A 348 22.05 -2.49 -22.32
C ASN A 348 22.86 -1.78 -21.23
N LEU A 349 22.35 -1.86 -20.00
CA LEU A 349 22.89 -1.27 -18.79
C LEU A 349 23.41 -2.34 -17.81
N SER A 350 23.67 -3.55 -18.31
CA SER A 350 24.08 -4.69 -17.49
C SER A 350 25.38 -4.41 -16.72
N GLY A 351 25.39 -4.78 -15.44
CA GLY A 351 26.56 -4.64 -14.56
C GLY A 351 26.97 -3.21 -14.22
N LEU A 352 26.20 -2.20 -14.64
CA LEU A 352 26.47 -0.82 -14.25
C LEU A 352 26.14 -0.61 -12.78
N ASP A 353 26.89 0.29 -12.16
CA ASP A 353 26.56 0.85 -10.85
C ASP A 353 25.72 2.11 -11.03
N LEU A 354 24.45 2.01 -10.65
CA LEU A 354 23.41 3.01 -10.81
C LEU A 354 22.86 3.53 -9.47
N SER A 355 23.44 3.12 -8.33
CA SER A 355 22.91 3.43 -6.99
C SER A 355 22.86 4.93 -6.65
N ASP A 356 23.70 5.75 -7.29
CA ASP A 356 23.80 7.19 -7.03
C ASP A 356 22.89 8.05 -7.92
N TYR A 357 22.12 7.44 -8.84
CA TYR A 357 21.27 8.19 -9.76
C TYR A 357 19.83 8.32 -9.26
N ASN A 358 19.21 9.46 -9.58
CA ASN A 358 17.75 9.57 -9.54
C ASN A 358 17.21 9.20 -10.92
N MET A 359 16.41 8.13 -10.97
CA MET A 359 15.84 7.55 -12.17
C MET A 359 14.30 7.59 -12.13
N ASN A 360 13.73 8.52 -11.36
CA ASN A 360 12.29 8.76 -11.32
C ASN A 360 11.73 9.06 -12.71
N MET A 361 10.56 8.49 -13.05
CA MET A 361 9.90 8.63 -14.36
C MET A 361 10.77 8.22 -15.56
N ILE A 362 11.87 7.47 -15.36
CA ILE A 362 12.73 7.05 -16.47
C ILE A 362 11.99 6.03 -17.34
N SER A 363 12.27 6.01 -18.64
CA SER A 363 11.83 4.93 -19.52
C SER A 363 12.96 3.92 -19.72
N LEU A 364 12.76 2.70 -19.23
CA LEU A 364 13.68 1.56 -19.36
C LEU A 364 13.02 0.40 -20.11
N ASN A 365 11.99 0.69 -20.92
CA ASN A 365 11.24 -0.33 -21.65
C ASN A 365 12.14 -1.25 -22.47
N ASN A 366 11.97 -2.57 -22.32
CA ASN A 366 12.75 -3.60 -23.01
C ASN A 366 14.28 -3.50 -22.81
N SER A 367 14.76 -2.71 -21.84
CA SER A 367 16.19 -2.59 -21.55
C SER A 367 16.72 -3.81 -20.78
N THR A 368 18.04 -3.99 -20.76
CA THR A 368 18.70 -5.04 -19.98
C THR A 368 19.58 -4.44 -18.90
N LEU A 369 19.25 -4.73 -17.64
CA LEU A 369 19.97 -4.33 -16.43
C LEU A 369 20.48 -5.56 -15.66
N PHE A 370 20.89 -6.60 -16.40
CA PHE A 370 21.34 -7.85 -15.78
C PHE A 370 22.51 -7.59 -14.83
N GLY A 371 22.37 -8.02 -13.57
CA GLY A 371 23.41 -7.86 -12.55
C GLY A 371 23.81 -6.41 -12.24
N ALA A 372 23.01 -5.42 -12.63
CA ALA A 372 23.28 -4.01 -12.31
C ALA A 372 23.06 -3.74 -10.81
N ASN A 373 23.78 -2.76 -10.26
CA ASN A 373 23.55 -2.26 -8.92
C ASN A 373 22.63 -1.04 -8.98
N LEU A 374 21.44 -1.15 -8.41
CA LEU A 374 20.42 -0.12 -8.27
C LEU A 374 20.00 0.04 -6.80
N SER A 375 20.87 -0.31 -5.85
CA SER A 375 20.55 -0.21 -4.42
C SER A 375 20.18 1.23 -4.06
N GLY A 376 19.01 1.43 -3.43
CA GLY A 376 18.52 2.74 -2.99
C GLY A 376 18.11 3.71 -4.11
N VAL A 377 18.07 3.25 -5.37
CA VAL A 377 17.68 4.10 -6.50
C VAL A 377 16.22 4.53 -6.37
N ASP A 378 15.92 5.74 -6.85
CA ASP A 378 14.54 6.20 -7.06
C ASP A 378 14.10 5.86 -8.48
N LEU A 379 13.13 4.96 -8.61
CA LEU A 379 12.44 4.52 -9.83
C LEU A 379 10.92 4.74 -9.70
N GLU A 380 10.47 5.64 -8.84
CA GLU A 380 9.05 6.00 -8.77
C GLU A 380 8.56 6.46 -10.15
N ASP A 381 7.34 6.04 -10.53
CA ASP A 381 6.73 6.29 -11.86
C ASP A 381 7.56 5.82 -13.08
N ALA A 382 8.59 4.99 -12.90
CA ALA A 382 9.41 4.52 -14.03
C ALA A 382 8.64 3.55 -14.95
N ASP A 383 8.93 3.61 -16.25
CA ASP A 383 8.39 2.64 -17.22
C ASP A 383 9.40 1.51 -17.46
N LEU A 384 9.16 0.39 -16.78
CA LEU A 384 10.06 -0.77 -16.72
C LEU A 384 9.54 -1.97 -17.53
N VAL A 385 8.57 -1.74 -18.42
CA VAL A 385 7.85 -2.81 -19.12
C VAL A 385 8.82 -3.67 -19.93
N ASN A 386 8.71 -4.99 -19.76
CA ASN A 386 9.60 -5.99 -20.37
C ASN A 386 11.10 -5.86 -20.04
N ALA A 387 11.50 -4.96 -19.13
CA ALA A 387 12.90 -4.80 -18.76
C ALA A 387 13.45 -6.06 -18.07
N ASN A 388 14.76 -6.26 -18.15
CA ASN A 388 15.44 -7.41 -17.57
C ASN A 388 16.38 -7.01 -16.43
N PHE A 389 15.91 -7.15 -15.19
CA PHE A 389 16.64 -6.95 -13.93
C PHE A 389 17.08 -8.27 -13.29
N ASN A 390 17.22 -9.35 -14.07
CA ASN A 390 17.71 -10.61 -13.52
C ASN A 390 19.06 -10.42 -12.82
N GLU A 391 19.20 -11.00 -11.64
CA GLU A 391 20.38 -10.90 -10.77
C GLU A 391 20.79 -9.47 -10.35
N ALA A 392 19.96 -8.45 -10.65
CA ALA A 392 20.22 -7.08 -10.24
C ALA A 392 20.02 -6.90 -8.73
N ASP A 393 20.73 -5.93 -8.17
CA ASP A 393 20.58 -5.50 -6.79
C ASP A 393 19.74 -4.23 -6.72
N LEU A 394 18.53 -4.31 -6.16
CA LEU A 394 17.62 -3.20 -5.96
C LEU A 394 17.36 -2.94 -4.47
N GLU A 395 18.21 -3.43 -3.57
CA GLU A 395 18.00 -3.29 -2.13
C GLU A 395 17.66 -1.85 -1.73
N GLY A 396 16.51 -1.67 -1.06
CA GLY A 396 16.04 -0.37 -0.59
C GLY A 396 15.56 0.60 -1.67
N ALA A 397 15.47 0.18 -2.94
CA ALA A 397 14.98 1.03 -4.02
C ALA A 397 13.50 1.42 -3.86
N GLU A 398 13.14 2.59 -4.37
CA GLU A 398 11.77 3.09 -4.50
C GLU A 398 11.26 2.79 -5.92
N LEU A 399 10.19 2.03 -6.03
CA LEU A 399 9.55 1.61 -7.28
C LEU A 399 8.04 1.88 -7.26
N SER A 400 7.55 2.69 -6.31
CA SER A 400 6.15 3.05 -6.22
C SER A 400 5.60 3.58 -7.54
N ASP A 401 4.38 3.16 -7.86
CA ASP A 401 3.63 3.55 -9.06
C ASP A 401 4.32 3.22 -10.41
N SER A 402 5.47 2.54 -10.39
CA SER A 402 6.19 2.14 -11.60
C SER A 402 5.46 1.04 -12.38
N ARG A 403 5.72 1.01 -13.69
CA ARG A 403 5.16 0.03 -14.62
C ARG A 403 6.13 -1.12 -14.87
N CYS A 404 5.97 -2.20 -14.11
CA CYS A 404 6.77 -3.42 -14.20
C CYS A 404 6.05 -4.58 -14.93
N TYR A 405 5.17 -4.28 -15.88
CA TYR A 405 4.46 -5.33 -16.65
C TYR A 405 5.47 -6.23 -17.38
N ASN A 406 5.37 -7.53 -17.16
CA ASN A 406 6.22 -8.56 -17.77
C ASN A 406 7.74 -8.30 -17.56
N THR A 407 8.11 -7.58 -16.51
CA THR A 407 9.50 -7.31 -16.13
C THR A 407 10.13 -8.55 -15.50
N LYS A 408 11.41 -8.79 -15.73
CA LYS A 408 12.14 -9.96 -15.23
C LYS A 408 13.03 -9.56 -14.06
N PHE A 409 12.81 -10.19 -12.92
CA PHE A 409 13.51 -10.00 -11.64
C PHE A 409 14.07 -11.33 -11.13
N VAL A 410 14.40 -12.27 -12.02
CA VAL A 410 14.83 -13.61 -11.60
C VAL A 410 16.10 -13.50 -10.75
N ALA A 411 16.05 -14.07 -9.55
CA ALA A 411 17.13 -14.04 -8.57
C ALA A 411 17.65 -12.61 -8.23
N SER A 412 16.84 -11.57 -8.44
CA SER A 412 17.20 -10.21 -8.04
C SER A 412 17.05 -10.00 -6.53
N ARG A 413 17.74 -8.99 -6.01
CA ARG A 413 17.66 -8.59 -4.60
C ARG A 413 16.78 -7.34 -4.48
N LEU A 414 15.52 -7.54 -4.10
CA LEU A 414 14.50 -6.51 -3.91
C LEU A 414 14.19 -6.34 -2.41
N VAL A 415 15.20 -6.44 -1.54
CA VAL A 415 15.03 -6.43 -0.08
C VAL A 415 14.69 -5.03 0.41
N ASN A 416 13.71 -4.88 1.30
CA ASN A 416 13.27 -3.60 1.86
C ASN A 416 12.91 -2.53 0.80
N CYS A 417 12.52 -2.95 -0.42
CA CYS A 417 12.06 -2.02 -1.45
C CYS A 417 10.69 -1.45 -1.11
N ARG A 418 10.41 -0.27 -1.65
CA ARG A 418 9.05 0.29 -1.71
C ARG A 418 8.50 0.05 -3.11
N LEU A 419 7.38 -0.68 -3.17
CA LEU A 419 6.71 -1.16 -4.39
C LEU A 419 5.21 -0.85 -4.30
N ILE A 420 4.83 0.23 -3.60
CA ILE A 420 3.42 0.54 -3.34
C ILE A 420 2.75 0.89 -4.67
N SER A 421 1.58 0.31 -4.95
CA SER A 421 0.82 0.53 -6.19
C SER A 421 1.58 0.21 -7.49
N THR A 422 2.69 -0.53 -7.40
CA THR A 422 3.48 -0.94 -8.57
C THR A 422 2.72 -1.98 -9.40
N ASN A 423 2.74 -1.83 -10.72
CA ASN A 423 2.20 -2.82 -11.65
C ASN A 423 3.26 -3.89 -11.95
N LEU A 424 3.23 -5.01 -11.25
CA LEU A 424 4.04 -6.22 -11.46
C LEU A 424 3.27 -7.32 -12.20
N THR A 425 2.19 -6.99 -12.92
CA THR A 425 1.38 -7.98 -13.63
C THR A 425 2.26 -8.76 -14.61
N SER A 426 2.16 -10.09 -14.58
CA SER A 426 2.98 -11.02 -15.39
C SER A 426 4.50 -10.92 -15.18
N ALA A 427 4.97 -10.23 -14.13
CA ALA A 427 6.40 -10.16 -13.82
C ALA A 427 6.97 -11.54 -13.45
N ASN A 428 8.24 -11.76 -13.76
CA ASN A 428 8.95 -12.97 -13.34
C ASN A 428 9.85 -12.66 -12.14
N LEU A 429 9.38 -13.03 -10.96
CA LEU A 429 10.03 -12.87 -9.65
C LEU A 429 10.62 -14.20 -9.15
N THR A 430 10.87 -15.17 -10.04
CA THR A 430 11.39 -16.48 -9.66
C THR A 430 12.68 -16.33 -8.87
N MET A 431 12.72 -16.93 -7.67
CA MET A 431 13.85 -16.88 -6.74
C MET A 431 14.29 -15.46 -6.30
N ALA A 432 13.49 -14.43 -6.57
CA ALA A 432 13.77 -13.07 -6.12
C ALA A 432 13.65 -12.96 -4.60
N ASN A 433 14.43 -12.06 -4.00
CA ASN A 433 14.34 -11.78 -2.57
C ASN A 433 13.66 -10.44 -2.32
N LEU A 434 12.39 -10.47 -1.90
CA LEU A 434 11.55 -9.33 -1.54
C LEU A 434 11.30 -9.24 -0.02
N SER A 435 12.17 -9.82 0.81
CA SER A 435 11.95 -9.83 2.25
C SER A 435 11.90 -8.41 2.82
N GLY A 436 10.90 -8.14 3.68
CA GLY A 436 10.70 -6.83 4.30
C GLY A 436 10.17 -5.73 3.37
N SER A 437 9.91 -6.05 2.10
CA SER A 437 9.48 -5.06 1.11
C SER A 437 8.01 -4.67 1.27
N ASN A 438 7.68 -3.47 0.82
CA ASN A 438 6.34 -2.91 0.92
C ASN A 438 5.63 -2.92 -0.44
N LEU A 439 4.70 -3.86 -0.60
CA LEU A 439 3.89 -4.12 -1.79
C LEU A 439 2.39 -3.82 -1.52
N ILE A 440 2.08 -2.80 -0.72
CA ILE A 440 0.68 -2.39 -0.51
C ILE A 440 0.06 -2.02 -1.85
N GLU A 441 -1.13 -2.55 -2.13
CA GLU A 441 -1.94 -2.20 -3.32
C GLU A 441 -1.24 -2.47 -4.68
N SER A 442 -0.12 -3.20 -4.69
CA SER A 442 0.57 -3.58 -5.93
C SER A 442 -0.24 -4.64 -6.70
N ASP A 443 -0.10 -4.63 -8.02
CA ASP A 443 -0.71 -5.64 -8.91
C ASP A 443 0.34 -6.68 -9.29
N LEU A 444 0.23 -7.90 -8.77
CA LEU A 444 1.07 -9.05 -9.09
C LEU A 444 0.28 -10.13 -9.85
N ASP A 445 -0.82 -9.77 -10.53
CA ASP A 445 -1.66 -10.75 -11.22
C ASP A 445 -0.86 -11.52 -12.26
N SER A 446 -1.07 -12.84 -12.30
CA SER A 446 -0.38 -13.78 -13.21
C SER A 446 1.16 -13.75 -13.13
N SER A 447 1.73 -13.18 -12.08
CA SER A 447 3.19 -13.16 -11.89
C SER A 447 3.73 -14.51 -11.43
N ASP A 448 5.03 -14.73 -11.66
CA ASP A 448 5.75 -15.94 -11.29
C ASP A 448 6.65 -15.69 -10.09
N LEU A 449 6.26 -16.17 -8.92
CA LEU A 449 6.97 -16.03 -7.65
C LEU A 449 7.59 -17.35 -7.18
N TYR A 450 7.84 -18.30 -8.09
CA TYR A 450 8.39 -19.60 -7.73
C TYR A 450 9.66 -19.45 -6.89
N LYS A 451 9.66 -20.01 -5.67
CA LYS A 451 10.77 -19.91 -4.69
C LYS A 451 11.18 -18.50 -4.28
N ALA A 452 10.37 -17.47 -4.55
CA ALA A 452 10.64 -16.12 -4.08
C ALA A 452 10.59 -16.05 -2.54
N ASN A 453 11.28 -15.07 -1.97
CA ASN A 453 11.23 -14.78 -0.55
C ASN A 453 10.49 -13.47 -0.28
N LEU A 454 9.30 -13.56 0.30
CA LEU A 454 8.45 -12.45 0.75
C LEU A 454 8.28 -12.47 2.27
N SER A 455 9.22 -13.09 3.01
CA SER A 455 9.15 -13.10 4.47
C SER A 455 9.14 -11.65 5.00
N ASP A 456 8.27 -11.38 5.97
CA ASP A 456 8.08 -10.05 6.57
C ASP A 456 7.62 -8.94 5.59
N ALA A 457 7.24 -9.29 4.35
CA ALA A 457 6.75 -8.32 3.38
C ALA A 457 5.33 -7.83 3.72
N ASN A 458 5.01 -6.59 3.33
CA ASN A 458 3.67 -6.04 3.44
C ASN A 458 2.98 -6.11 2.08
N LEU A 459 2.00 -7.01 1.95
CA LEU A 459 1.19 -7.27 0.75
C LEU A 459 -0.27 -6.89 0.97
N ARG A 460 -0.54 -5.97 1.90
CA ARG A 460 -1.92 -5.58 2.23
C ARG A 460 -2.62 -5.03 0.99
N SER A 461 -3.78 -5.60 0.67
CA SER A 461 -4.57 -5.22 -0.51
C SER A 461 -3.86 -5.41 -1.86
N ALA A 462 -2.77 -6.18 -1.92
CA ALA A 462 -2.14 -6.55 -3.18
C ALA A 462 -3.03 -7.51 -3.99
N SER A 463 -2.97 -7.37 -5.32
CA SER A 463 -3.63 -8.28 -6.26
C SER A 463 -2.66 -9.37 -6.70
N MET A 464 -3.05 -10.64 -6.64
CA MET A 464 -2.24 -11.81 -6.98
C MET A 464 -3.10 -12.89 -7.66
N HIS A 465 -4.12 -12.52 -8.43
CA HIS A 465 -4.98 -13.47 -9.13
C HIS A 465 -4.12 -14.33 -10.07
N ASN A 466 -4.33 -15.65 -10.06
CA ASN A 466 -3.59 -16.60 -10.89
C ASN A 466 -2.05 -16.57 -10.71
N ALA A 467 -1.53 -15.97 -9.62
CA ALA A 467 -0.10 -15.92 -9.38
C ALA A 467 0.48 -17.31 -9.05
N ARG A 468 1.72 -17.56 -9.47
CA ARG A 468 2.45 -18.80 -9.16
C ARG A 468 3.33 -18.59 -7.93
N LEU A 469 2.81 -18.93 -6.75
CA LEU A 469 3.44 -18.79 -5.43
C LEU A 469 4.03 -20.12 -4.92
N ILE A 470 4.41 -21.04 -5.81
CA ILE A 470 4.88 -22.38 -5.43
C ILE A 470 6.22 -22.30 -4.69
N GLU A 471 6.35 -22.98 -3.54
CA GLU A 471 7.54 -22.97 -2.68
C GLU A 471 7.98 -21.56 -2.23
N THR A 472 7.08 -20.57 -2.28
CA THR A 472 7.34 -19.19 -1.87
C THR A 472 7.39 -19.07 -0.35
N LYS A 473 8.29 -18.24 0.18
CA LYS A 473 8.36 -17.92 1.62
C LYS A 473 7.53 -16.67 1.91
N LEU A 474 6.48 -16.82 2.71
CA LEU A 474 5.54 -15.77 3.14
C LEU A 474 5.48 -15.66 4.67
N MET A 475 6.50 -16.16 5.36
CA MET A 475 6.53 -16.18 6.82
C MET A 475 6.39 -14.76 7.38
N ARG A 476 5.45 -14.55 8.31
CA ARG A 476 5.12 -13.24 8.93
C ARG A 476 4.73 -12.12 7.95
N SER A 477 4.41 -12.43 6.69
CA SER A 477 3.95 -11.40 5.76
C SER A 477 2.54 -10.90 6.11
N ASP A 478 2.25 -9.63 5.82
CA ASP A 478 0.89 -9.09 5.92
C ASP A 478 0.17 -9.19 4.57
N LEU A 479 -0.69 -10.19 4.42
CA LEU A 479 -1.55 -10.43 3.26
C LEU A 479 -2.99 -9.96 3.51
N SER A 480 -3.21 -9.09 4.51
CA SER A 480 -4.58 -8.70 4.85
C SER A 480 -5.27 -8.01 3.68
N LYS A 481 -6.50 -8.45 3.37
CA LYS A 481 -7.29 -7.99 2.21
C LYS A 481 -6.63 -8.22 0.84
N ALA A 482 -5.58 -9.04 0.74
CA ALA A 482 -4.99 -9.37 -0.56
C ALA A 482 -5.94 -10.29 -1.37
N HIS A 483 -5.83 -10.24 -2.69
CA HIS A 483 -6.62 -11.07 -3.61
C HIS A 483 -5.75 -12.15 -4.24
N LEU A 484 -5.90 -13.40 -3.80
CA LEU A 484 -5.11 -14.56 -4.23
C LEU A 484 -5.97 -15.60 -4.97
N ASP A 485 -7.09 -15.19 -5.56
CA ASP A 485 -8.01 -16.13 -6.21
C ASP A 485 -7.33 -16.86 -7.38
N ALA A 486 -7.61 -18.16 -7.51
CA ALA A 486 -7.00 -19.08 -8.48
C ALA A 486 -5.46 -19.16 -8.45
N SER A 487 -4.80 -18.63 -7.41
CA SER A 487 -3.34 -18.71 -7.27
C SER A 487 -2.88 -20.09 -6.79
N ASN A 488 -1.60 -20.40 -7.04
CA ASN A 488 -0.98 -21.65 -6.61
C ASN A 488 0.06 -21.41 -5.52
N LEU A 489 -0.30 -21.65 -4.26
CA LEU A 489 0.54 -21.60 -3.07
C LEU A 489 0.99 -22.99 -2.59
N SER A 490 1.11 -23.96 -3.51
CA SER A 490 1.54 -25.29 -3.11
C SER A 490 2.96 -25.29 -2.54
N ASN A 491 3.15 -25.97 -1.41
CA ASN A 491 4.42 -26.07 -0.67
C ASN A 491 4.99 -24.74 -0.16
N SER A 492 4.19 -23.67 -0.09
CA SER A 492 4.62 -22.36 0.39
C SER A 492 4.66 -22.31 1.92
N ASP A 493 5.48 -21.43 2.46
CA ASP A 493 5.62 -21.23 3.91
C ASP A 493 4.85 -19.97 4.35
N LEU A 494 3.65 -20.13 4.90
CA LEU A 494 2.80 -19.04 5.39
C LEU A 494 2.78 -18.96 6.92
N ARG A 495 3.83 -19.46 7.60
CA ARG A 495 3.88 -19.42 9.07
C ARG A 495 3.71 -18.00 9.59
N ASP A 496 2.81 -17.84 10.55
CA ASP A 496 2.47 -16.56 11.19
C ASP A 496 2.00 -15.46 10.20
N ALA A 497 1.64 -15.82 8.96
CA ALA A 497 1.17 -14.86 7.97
C ALA A 497 -0.23 -14.33 8.34
N ASN A 498 -0.49 -13.06 8.04
CA ASN A 498 -1.78 -12.43 8.26
C ASN A 498 -2.61 -12.39 6.99
N LEU A 499 -3.61 -13.26 6.86
CA LEU A 499 -4.56 -13.33 5.73
C LEU A 499 -5.96 -12.79 6.11
N THR A 500 -6.05 -11.94 7.12
CA THR A 500 -7.34 -11.37 7.57
C THR A 500 -8.06 -10.67 6.41
N TYR A 501 -9.29 -11.07 6.11
CA TYR A 501 -10.11 -10.61 4.98
C TYR A 501 -9.52 -10.82 3.57
N ALA A 502 -8.51 -11.68 3.40
CA ALA A 502 -8.00 -12.02 2.07
C ALA A 502 -8.97 -12.91 1.28
N THR A 503 -8.91 -12.87 -0.06
CA THR A 503 -9.60 -13.84 -0.93
C THR A 503 -8.61 -14.84 -1.47
N LEU A 504 -8.97 -16.12 -1.41
CA LEU A 504 -8.17 -17.29 -1.81
C LEU A 504 -9.07 -18.29 -2.55
N ILE A 505 -10.11 -17.80 -3.23
CA ILE A 505 -11.13 -18.62 -3.89
C ILE A 505 -10.45 -19.46 -4.97
N GLU A 506 -10.73 -20.77 -5.01
CA GLU A 506 -10.14 -21.72 -5.97
C GLU A 506 -8.60 -21.83 -5.91
N SER A 507 -7.95 -21.29 -4.86
CA SER A 507 -6.50 -21.37 -4.72
C SER A 507 -6.02 -22.76 -4.29
N ASN A 508 -4.78 -23.10 -4.64
CA ASN A 508 -4.15 -24.36 -4.24
C ASN A 508 -3.14 -24.14 -3.12
N LEU A 509 -3.43 -24.63 -1.92
CA LEU A 509 -2.56 -24.59 -0.74
C LEU A 509 -1.95 -25.97 -0.38
N THR A 510 -1.99 -26.95 -1.30
CA THR A 510 -1.50 -28.31 -1.03
C THR A 510 -0.05 -28.30 -0.54
N GLY A 511 0.21 -28.93 0.60
CA GLY A 511 1.55 -29.02 1.21
C GLY A 511 2.10 -27.72 1.80
N SER A 512 1.31 -26.63 1.81
CA SER A 512 1.75 -25.38 2.46
C SER A 512 1.86 -25.52 3.98
N ASN A 513 2.72 -24.70 4.58
CA ASN A 513 2.81 -24.59 6.04
C ASN A 513 1.95 -23.40 6.51
N LEU A 514 0.88 -23.70 7.26
CA LEU A 514 -0.08 -22.72 7.76
C LEU A 514 0.02 -22.52 9.28
N ASP A 515 1.11 -22.97 9.93
CA ASP A 515 1.22 -22.88 11.39
C ASP A 515 1.13 -21.40 11.85
N GLY A 516 0.24 -21.12 12.81
CA GLY A 516 0.00 -19.77 13.33
C GLY A 516 -0.63 -18.77 12.36
N ALA A 517 -0.96 -19.18 11.13
CA ALA A 517 -1.53 -18.28 10.12
C ALA A 517 -2.94 -17.79 10.53
N ARG A 518 -3.26 -16.55 10.15
CA ARG A 518 -4.49 -15.86 10.56
C ARG A 518 -5.41 -15.61 9.37
N PHE A 519 -6.56 -16.27 9.35
CA PHE A 519 -7.62 -16.15 8.33
C PHE A 519 -8.93 -15.47 8.78
N PRO A 520 -9.03 -14.65 9.86
CA PRO A 520 -10.33 -14.09 10.23
C PRO A 520 -11.04 -13.36 9.08
N GLY A 521 -12.25 -13.80 8.75
CA GLY A 521 -13.05 -13.23 7.67
C GLY A 521 -12.51 -13.43 6.25
N ALA A 522 -11.48 -14.25 6.05
CA ALA A 522 -10.99 -14.61 4.73
C ALA A 522 -11.99 -15.50 3.95
N ASP A 523 -11.83 -15.56 2.64
CA ASP A 523 -12.64 -16.40 1.76
C ASP A 523 -11.75 -17.43 1.04
N LEU A 524 -11.84 -18.69 1.46
CA LEU A 524 -11.17 -19.85 0.87
C LEU A 524 -12.18 -20.77 0.17
N SER A 525 -13.29 -20.24 -0.34
CA SER A 525 -14.28 -21.05 -1.04
C SER A 525 -13.64 -21.80 -2.21
N SER A 526 -13.93 -23.09 -2.34
CA SER A 526 -13.35 -24.00 -3.36
C SER A 526 -11.81 -24.15 -3.31
N ALA A 527 -11.14 -23.68 -2.26
CA ALA A 527 -9.69 -23.83 -2.12
C ALA A 527 -9.29 -25.28 -1.83
N ILE A 528 -8.07 -25.65 -2.21
CA ILE A 528 -7.49 -27.00 -2.00
C ILE A 528 -6.49 -26.95 -0.84
N LEU A 529 -6.84 -27.57 0.28
CA LEU A 529 -6.08 -27.64 1.53
C LEU A 529 -5.86 -29.10 1.98
N LYS A 530 -5.52 -30.01 1.05
CA LYS A 530 -5.43 -31.45 1.34
C LYS A 530 -4.15 -31.84 2.07
N ASN A 531 -4.28 -32.83 2.96
CA ASN A 531 -3.17 -33.49 3.67
C ASN A 531 -2.23 -32.51 4.39
N LEU A 532 -2.78 -31.45 4.98
CA LEU A 532 -2.01 -30.47 5.73
C LEU A 532 -1.86 -30.88 7.19
N VAL A 533 -0.74 -30.52 7.80
CA VAL A 533 -0.58 -30.50 9.25
C VAL A 533 -0.59 -29.04 9.66
N ILE A 534 -1.66 -28.61 10.32
CA ILE A 534 -1.91 -27.21 10.66
C ILE A 534 -1.93 -27.09 12.17
N LYS A 535 -1.06 -26.24 12.73
CA LYS A 535 -1.03 -25.96 14.17
C LYS A 535 -1.41 -24.51 14.44
N GLU A 536 -2.29 -24.30 15.41
CA GLU A 536 -2.60 -22.97 15.97
C GLU A 536 -3.11 -21.93 14.95
N ALA A 537 -3.55 -22.36 13.77
CA ALA A 537 -4.12 -21.47 12.76
C ALA A 537 -5.52 -20.97 13.16
N ASN A 538 -5.79 -19.71 12.86
CA ASN A 538 -7.05 -19.07 13.21
C ASN A 538 -7.95 -18.89 11.98
N PHE A 539 -9.01 -19.69 11.88
CA PHE A 539 -10.05 -19.65 10.85
C PHE A 539 -11.39 -19.08 11.37
N PHE A 540 -11.35 -18.19 12.37
CA PHE A 540 -12.53 -17.56 12.93
C PHE A 540 -13.34 -16.81 11.85
N ALA A 541 -14.63 -17.14 11.71
CA ALA A 541 -15.51 -16.51 10.73
C ALA A 541 -14.99 -16.53 9.27
N THR A 542 -14.15 -17.52 8.94
CA THR A 542 -13.64 -17.73 7.59
C THR A 542 -14.67 -18.46 6.72
N ARG A 543 -14.76 -18.12 5.43
CA ARG A 543 -15.55 -18.89 4.46
C ARG A 543 -14.69 -19.95 3.80
N MET A 544 -15.17 -21.19 3.77
CA MET A 544 -14.52 -22.37 3.24
C MET A 544 -15.56 -23.25 2.52
N ASN A 545 -16.55 -22.62 1.88
CA ASN A 545 -17.61 -23.32 1.17
C ASN A 545 -16.99 -24.13 0.02
N TRP A 546 -17.32 -25.42 -0.08
CA TRP A 546 -16.75 -26.37 -1.04
C TRP A 546 -15.22 -26.54 -1.01
N ALA A 547 -14.55 -26.04 0.03
CA ALA A 547 -13.12 -26.23 0.19
C ALA A 547 -12.78 -27.71 0.45
N ASP A 548 -11.62 -28.16 -0.01
CA ASP A 548 -11.15 -29.52 0.18
C ASP A 548 -10.02 -29.59 1.20
N LEU A 549 -10.36 -29.94 2.44
CA LEU A 549 -9.43 -30.11 3.56
C LEU A 549 -9.05 -31.58 3.80
N SER A 550 -9.48 -32.51 2.93
CA SER A 550 -9.41 -33.95 3.21
C SER A 550 -8.03 -34.45 3.62
N GLY A 551 -8.00 -35.34 4.61
CA GLY A 551 -6.78 -35.94 5.15
C GLY A 551 -5.92 -35.00 6.02
N SER A 552 -6.40 -33.80 6.34
CA SER A 552 -5.62 -32.84 7.14
C SER A 552 -5.73 -33.08 8.65
N SER A 553 -4.68 -32.74 9.37
CA SER A 553 -4.64 -32.71 10.85
C SER A 553 -4.57 -31.26 11.31
N ILE A 554 -5.56 -30.84 12.11
CA ILE A 554 -5.70 -29.47 12.60
C ILE A 554 -5.64 -29.47 14.12
N ILE A 555 -4.50 -29.03 14.67
CA ILE A 555 -4.21 -29.09 16.10
C ILE A 555 -4.25 -27.67 16.68
N GLY A 556 -5.14 -27.43 17.66
CA GLY A 556 -5.24 -26.14 18.34
C GLY A 556 -5.77 -24.99 17.46
N GLY A 557 -6.36 -25.30 16.31
CA GLY A 557 -6.98 -24.30 15.44
C GLY A 557 -8.31 -23.75 15.96
N GLN A 558 -8.83 -22.70 15.33
CA GLN A 558 -10.12 -22.10 15.66
C GLN A 558 -10.99 -21.95 14.40
N PHE A 559 -12.15 -22.62 14.37
CA PHE A 559 -13.14 -22.57 13.28
C PHE A 559 -14.48 -21.98 13.75
N ALA A 560 -14.52 -21.37 14.93
CA ALA A 560 -15.75 -20.78 15.44
C ALA A 560 -16.34 -19.78 14.43
N ARG A 561 -17.64 -19.94 14.15
CA ARG A 561 -18.42 -19.14 13.18
C ARG A 561 -17.98 -19.25 11.71
N SER A 562 -17.15 -20.23 11.33
CA SER A 562 -16.76 -20.43 9.93
C SER A 562 -17.92 -20.95 9.07
N GLU A 563 -17.90 -20.64 7.78
CA GLU A 563 -18.80 -21.23 6.79
C GLU A 563 -18.08 -22.39 6.08
N LEU A 564 -18.63 -23.60 6.14
CA LEU A 564 -18.07 -24.85 5.63
C LEU A 564 -19.12 -25.59 4.78
N PHE A 565 -20.01 -24.86 4.09
CA PHE A 565 -21.07 -25.45 3.28
C PHE A 565 -20.47 -26.36 2.21
N GLY A 566 -20.84 -27.64 2.21
CA GLY A 566 -20.33 -28.60 1.23
C GLY A 566 -18.81 -28.86 1.29
N ALA A 567 -18.11 -28.43 2.35
CA ALA A 567 -16.68 -28.64 2.49
C ALA A 567 -16.32 -30.12 2.66
N ASN A 568 -15.17 -30.54 2.13
CA ASN A 568 -14.65 -31.89 2.29
C ASN A 568 -13.64 -31.94 3.45
N LEU A 569 -14.09 -32.47 4.59
CA LEU A 569 -13.33 -32.70 5.83
C LEU A 569 -13.11 -34.21 6.08
N SER A 570 -13.25 -35.05 5.05
CA SER A 570 -13.13 -36.49 5.20
C SER A 570 -11.71 -36.90 5.59
N ASN A 571 -11.61 -37.90 6.48
CA ASN A 571 -10.35 -38.43 7.01
C ASN A 571 -9.49 -37.39 7.75
N CYS A 572 -10.08 -36.28 8.21
CA CYS A 572 -9.36 -35.27 8.98
C CYS A 572 -9.21 -35.64 10.46
N ASP A 573 -8.13 -35.17 11.09
CA ASP A 573 -8.02 -35.10 12.55
C ASP A 573 -8.35 -33.70 13.03
N LEU A 574 -9.50 -33.58 13.68
CA LEU A 574 -10.11 -32.37 14.23
C LEU A 574 -10.27 -32.47 15.75
N THR A 575 -9.44 -33.29 16.41
CA THR A 575 -9.51 -33.56 17.85
C THR A 575 -9.44 -32.26 18.65
N GLY A 576 -10.45 -32.01 19.49
CA GLY A 576 -10.50 -30.82 20.35
C GLY A 576 -10.73 -29.49 19.62
N LEU A 577 -11.02 -29.51 18.32
CA LEU A 577 -11.18 -28.30 17.52
C LEU A 577 -12.40 -27.48 17.98
N ASP A 578 -12.26 -26.16 17.98
CA ASP A 578 -13.38 -25.25 18.26
C ASP A 578 -14.13 -24.93 16.95
N ILE A 579 -15.31 -25.51 16.80
CA ILE A 579 -16.20 -25.35 15.64
C ILE A 579 -17.55 -24.74 16.10
N THR A 580 -17.57 -24.08 17.26
CA THR A 580 -18.78 -23.48 17.84
C THR A 580 -19.42 -22.50 16.85
N ARG A 581 -20.73 -22.64 16.63
CA ARG A 581 -21.54 -21.83 15.67
C ARG A 581 -21.06 -21.87 14.21
N ALA A 582 -20.29 -22.86 13.80
CA ALA A 582 -19.94 -23.02 12.39
C ALA A 582 -21.11 -23.58 11.56
N TYR A 583 -21.11 -23.28 10.27
CA TYR A 583 -22.11 -23.73 9.31
C TYR A 583 -21.54 -24.84 8.41
N LEU A 584 -21.79 -26.10 8.75
CA LEU A 584 -21.29 -27.31 8.07
C LEU A 584 -22.40 -28.01 7.25
N PHE A 585 -23.39 -27.26 6.77
CA PHE A 585 -24.47 -27.83 5.98
C PHE A 585 -23.91 -28.60 4.77
N ASN A 586 -24.33 -29.85 4.62
CA ASN A 586 -23.89 -30.75 3.54
C ASN A 586 -22.38 -31.02 3.50
N ALA A 587 -21.64 -30.78 4.59
CA ALA A 587 -20.21 -31.07 4.67
C ALA A 587 -19.93 -32.58 4.71
N ASN A 588 -18.78 -32.99 4.17
CA ASN A 588 -18.31 -34.38 4.23
C ASN A 588 -17.29 -34.55 5.37
N LEU A 589 -17.67 -35.23 6.44
CA LEU A 589 -16.87 -35.55 7.63
C LEU A 589 -16.62 -37.07 7.76
N GLU A 590 -16.78 -37.84 6.67
CA GLU A 590 -16.59 -39.29 6.69
C GLU A 590 -15.20 -39.69 7.22
N ASN A 591 -15.16 -40.67 8.13
CA ASN A 591 -13.95 -41.19 8.78
C ASN A 591 -13.11 -40.12 9.52
N SER A 592 -13.66 -38.93 9.81
CA SER A 592 -12.93 -37.89 10.53
C SER A 592 -12.92 -38.12 12.05
N ILE A 593 -11.93 -37.55 12.73
CA ILE A 593 -11.77 -37.61 14.19
C ILE A 593 -12.14 -36.26 14.79
N LEU A 594 -13.27 -36.20 15.49
CA LEU A 594 -13.79 -35.01 16.18
C LEU A 594 -13.83 -35.19 17.70
N SER A 595 -13.09 -36.16 18.25
CA SER A 595 -13.13 -36.46 19.68
C SER A 595 -12.86 -35.20 20.51
N ARG A 596 -13.77 -34.88 21.44
CA ARG A 596 -13.74 -33.68 22.30
C ARG A 596 -13.77 -32.33 21.55
N ALA A 597 -14.16 -32.30 20.27
CA ALA A 597 -14.39 -31.05 19.54
C ALA A 597 -15.58 -30.28 20.15
N LYS A 598 -15.57 -28.95 20.02
CA LYS A 598 -16.64 -28.06 20.47
C LYS A 598 -17.56 -27.74 19.30
N LEU A 599 -18.80 -28.23 19.36
CA LEU A 599 -19.78 -28.13 18.28
C LEU A 599 -20.99 -27.26 18.63
N GLU A 600 -21.01 -26.59 19.78
CA GLU A 600 -22.22 -25.95 20.30
C GLU A 600 -22.80 -24.96 19.29
N HIS A 601 -24.12 -25.06 19.09
CA HIS A 601 -24.87 -24.22 18.14
C HIS A 601 -24.40 -24.29 16.67
N SER A 602 -23.64 -25.32 16.28
CA SER A 602 -23.28 -25.53 14.88
C SER A 602 -24.44 -26.15 14.07
N ASP A 603 -24.37 -26.00 12.75
CA ASP A 603 -25.31 -26.63 11.82
C ASP A 603 -24.61 -27.68 10.97
N LEU A 604 -24.93 -28.94 11.21
CA LEU A 604 -24.46 -30.14 10.52
C LEU A 604 -25.59 -30.78 9.68
N SER A 605 -26.63 -30.02 9.32
CA SER A 605 -27.72 -30.55 8.49
C SER A 605 -27.17 -31.13 7.18
N TYR A 606 -27.67 -32.30 6.79
CA TYR A 606 -27.22 -33.06 5.61
C TYR A 606 -25.73 -33.47 5.62
N ALA A 607 -25.01 -33.31 6.73
CA ALA A 607 -23.60 -33.69 6.78
C ALA A 607 -23.43 -35.22 6.72
N ASN A 608 -22.36 -35.67 6.07
CA ASN A 608 -21.91 -37.06 6.07
C ASN A 608 -20.91 -37.27 7.21
N LEU A 609 -21.31 -37.93 8.29
CA LEU A 609 -20.51 -38.25 9.47
C LEU A 609 -20.25 -39.76 9.59
N ARG A 610 -20.37 -40.51 8.48
CA ARG A 610 -20.21 -41.96 8.49
C ARG A 610 -18.84 -42.35 9.06
N ASN A 611 -18.86 -43.29 10.01
CA ASN A 611 -17.68 -43.77 10.74
C ASN A 611 -16.83 -42.67 11.42
N ALA A 612 -17.37 -41.47 11.64
CA ALA A 612 -16.64 -40.42 12.33
C ALA A 612 -16.47 -40.76 13.83
N SER A 613 -15.34 -40.34 14.43
CA SER A 613 -15.10 -40.47 15.87
C SER A 613 -15.55 -39.19 16.59
N LEU A 614 -16.64 -39.27 17.32
CA LEU A 614 -17.29 -38.21 18.10
C LEU A 614 -17.27 -38.54 19.61
N HIS A 615 -16.29 -39.32 20.05
CA HIS A 615 -16.13 -39.72 21.45
C HIS A 615 -16.05 -38.50 22.37
N GLU A 616 -16.85 -38.51 23.45
CA GLU A 616 -16.93 -37.45 24.46
C GLU A 616 -17.23 -36.03 23.89
N VAL A 617 -17.91 -35.96 22.74
CA VAL A 617 -18.34 -34.67 22.17
C VAL A 617 -19.60 -34.14 22.87
N ILE A 618 -19.67 -32.83 23.04
CA ILE A 618 -20.81 -32.11 23.61
C ILE A 618 -21.64 -31.49 22.47
N PHE A 619 -22.85 -32.01 22.28
CA PHE A 619 -23.84 -31.51 21.34
C PHE A 619 -24.89 -30.68 22.10
N THR A 620 -24.65 -29.39 22.26
CA THR A 620 -25.64 -28.44 22.79
C THR A 620 -26.23 -27.62 21.64
N ASP A 621 -27.54 -27.75 21.42
CA ASP A 621 -28.29 -27.05 20.36
C ASP A 621 -27.68 -27.21 18.96
N VAL A 622 -27.15 -28.39 18.65
CA VAL A 622 -26.54 -28.70 17.35
C VAL A 622 -27.62 -29.18 16.39
N ASN A 623 -27.75 -28.51 15.24
CA ASN A 623 -28.66 -28.97 14.19
C ASN A 623 -27.99 -30.10 13.40
N MET A 624 -28.66 -31.25 13.27
CA MET A 624 -28.18 -32.40 12.51
C MET A 624 -29.26 -32.93 11.57
N ASP A 625 -30.26 -32.12 11.19
CA ASP A 625 -31.36 -32.55 10.33
C ASP A 625 -30.85 -33.22 9.05
N ASN A 626 -31.31 -34.45 8.79
CA ASN A 626 -30.91 -35.28 7.65
C ASN A 626 -29.42 -35.70 7.60
N ALA A 627 -28.67 -35.57 8.69
CA ALA A 627 -27.28 -36.03 8.74
C ALA A 627 -27.19 -37.56 8.76
N ASP A 628 -26.10 -38.10 8.17
CA ASP A 628 -25.77 -39.53 8.18
C ASP A 628 -24.62 -39.81 9.15
N LEU A 629 -24.94 -40.37 10.32
CA LEU A 629 -24.00 -40.80 11.36
C LEU A 629 -23.80 -42.33 11.36
N SER A 630 -24.05 -43.02 10.24
CA SER A 630 -23.95 -44.48 10.20
C SER A 630 -22.55 -44.95 10.64
N GLY A 631 -22.49 -45.87 11.61
CA GLY A 631 -21.24 -46.41 12.13
C GLY A 631 -20.38 -45.43 12.92
N ALA A 632 -20.84 -44.21 13.20
CA ALA A 632 -20.08 -43.23 13.96
C ALA A 632 -19.90 -43.65 15.43
N ASP A 633 -18.78 -43.27 16.04
CA ASP A 633 -18.52 -43.49 17.46
C ASP A 633 -18.87 -42.26 18.29
N LEU A 634 -20.01 -42.29 18.96
CA LEU A 634 -20.51 -41.27 19.87
C LEU A 634 -20.47 -41.73 21.34
N SER A 635 -19.62 -42.71 21.67
CA SER A 635 -19.52 -43.22 23.03
C SER A 635 -19.14 -42.11 24.02
N GLY A 636 -19.83 -42.08 25.17
CA GLY A 636 -19.63 -41.05 26.20
C GLY A 636 -20.04 -39.62 25.79
N SER A 637 -20.67 -39.42 24.64
CA SER A 637 -21.14 -38.08 24.21
C SER A 637 -22.26 -37.53 25.11
N TYR A 638 -22.37 -36.19 25.15
CA TYR A 638 -23.48 -35.48 25.81
C TYR A 638 -24.31 -34.74 24.76
N GLN A 639 -25.62 -34.98 24.72
CA GLN A 639 -26.52 -34.40 23.71
C GLN A 639 -27.71 -33.71 24.39
N THR A 640 -27.95 -32.44 24.06
CA THR A 640 -29.08 -31.68 24.62
C THR A 640 -29.62 -30.57 23.73
N GLY A 641 -30.92 -30.30 23.86
CA GLY A 641 -31.54 -29.05 23.40
C GLY A 641 -31.94 -28.99 21.91
N ALA A 642 -31.77 -30.09 21.16
CA ALA A 642 -32.08 -30.12 19.73
C ALA A 642 -33.28 -31.01 19.37
N ILE A 643 -33.97 -30.63 18.30
CA ILE A 643 -35.04 -31.42 17.66
C ILE A 643 -34.53 -31.82 16.29
N LEU A 644 -34.24 -33.11 16.12
CA LEU A 644 -33.61 -33.67 14.93
C LEU A 644 -34.62 -34.43 14.07
N LYS A 645 -34.55 -34.23 12.76
CA LYS A 645 -35.42 -34.88 11.76
C LYS A 645 -34.61 -35.72 10.80
N ASN A 646 -35.13 -36.90 10.48
CA ASN A 646 -34.61 -37.79 9.44
C ASN A 646 -33.12 -38.14 9.60
N THR A 647 -32.63 -38.21 10.84
CA THR A 647 -31.22 -38.49 11.13
C THR A 647 -30.94 -39.99 11.06
N ILE A 648 -29.79 -40.37 10.49
CA ILE A 648 -29.40 -41.77 10.33
C ILE A 648 -28.31 -42.09 11.35
N TRP A 649 -28.61 -43.00 12.27
CA TRP A 649 -27.76 -43.49 13.35
C TRP A 649 -27.48 -44.99 13.21
N LYS A 650 -27.65 -45.52 12.00
CA LYS A 650 -27.53 -46.95 11.74
C LYS A 650 -26.16 -47.47 12.16
N ASP A 651 -26.13 -48.52 12.97
CA ASP A 651 -24.91 -49.13 13.50
C ASP A 651 -24.00 -48.17 14.30
N ALA A 652 -24.51 -47.00 14.74
CA ALA A 652 -23.74 -46.03 15.51
C ALA A 652 -23.48 -46.51 16.95
N ASN A 653 -22.32 -46.19 17.51
CA ASN A 653 -21.96 -46.49 18.89
C ASN A 653 -22.31 -45.31 19.80
N LEU A 654 -23.34 -45.46 20.63
CA LEU A 654 -23.84 -44.47 21.59
C LEU A 654 -23.64 -44.95 23.04
N ARG A 655 -22.72 -45.90 23.27
CA ARG A 655 -22.51 -46.49 24.60
C ARG A 655 -22.14 -45.45 25.64
N GLY A 656 -22.82 -45.50 26.78
CA GLY A 656 -22.56 -44.56 27.88
C GLY A 656 -22.84 -43.09 27.54
N SER A 657 -23.50 -42.80 26.41
CA SER A 657 -23.90 -41.43 26.08
C SER A 657 -24.97 -40.92 27.04
N ASN A 658 -25.05 -39.60 27.19
CA ASN A 658 -26.07 -38.91 27.97
C ASN A 658 -26.86 -38.00 27.04
N ILE A 659 -28.13 -38.33 26.84
CA ILE A 659 -29.04 -37.71 25.88
C ILE A 659 -30.21 -37.13 26.68
N THR A 660 -30.30 -35.81 26.76
CA THR A 660 -31.30 -35.11 27.56
C THR A 660 -32.04 -34.06 26.76
N LEU A 661 -33.35 -33.87 26.95
CA LEU A 661 -34.09 -32.76 26.29
C LEU A 661 -33.96 -32.77 24.76
N MET A 662 -33.90 -33.97 24.16
CA MET A 662 -33.75 -34.17 22.72
C MET A 662 -35.07 -34.62 22.08
N GLY A 663 -35.27 -34.21 20.83
CA GLY A 663 -36.35 -34.68 19.97
C GLY A 663 -35.82 -35.46 18.78
N TYR A 664 -36.31 -36.67 18.53
CA TYR A 664 -35.97 -37.45 17.34
C TYR A 664 -37.22 -37.73 16.51
N LEU A 665 -37.26 -37.21 15.28
CA LEU A 665 -38.38 -37.36 14.35
C LEU A 665 -37.93 -38.17 13.13
N ASN A 666 -38.60 -39.28 12.83
CA ASN A 666 -38.34 -40.16 11.70
C ASN A 666 -36.87 -40.60 11.56
N SER A 667 -36.21 -40.85 12.68
CA SER A 667 -34.77 -41.16 12.72
C SER A 667 -34.50 -42.67 12.72
N ASP A 668 -33.40 -43.08 12.09
CA ASP A 668 -33.02 -44.48 11.90
C ASP A 668 -31.92 -44.90 12.88
N PHE A 669 -32.27 -45.65 13.92
CA PHE A 669 -31.37 -46.20 14.93
C PHE A 669 -31.10 -47.70 14.74
N ARG A 670 -31.31 -48.24 13.53
CA ARG A 670 -31.15 -49.67 13.31
C ARG A 670 -29.75 -50.16 13.65
N GLY A 671 -29.66 -51.20 14.47
CA GLY A 671 -28.38 -51.77 14.89
C GLY A 671 -27.52 -50.87 15.79
N ALA A 672 -28.02 -49.69 16.20
CA ALA A 672 -27.27 -48.78 17.06
C ALA A 672 -27.01 -49.40 18.45
N ASP A 673 -25.87 -49.07 19.04
CA ASP A 673 -25.45 -49.56 20.35
C ASP A 673 -25.62 -48.47 21.41
N LEU A 674 -26.71 -48.53 22.15
CA LEU A 674 -27.05 -47.60 23.24
C LEU A 674 -26.80 -48.21 24.62
N ARG A 675 -25.94 -49.23 24.76
CA ARG A 675 -25.72 -49.87 26.06
C ARG A 675 -25.23 -48.90 27.11
N ASN A 676 -25.80 -49.00 28.32
CA ASN A 676 -25.49 -48.15 29.47
C ASN A 676 -25.66 -46.64 29.20
N SER A 677 -26.42 -46.24 28.19
CA SER A 677 -26.72 -44.83 27.92
C SER A 677 -27.79 -44.29 28.88
N TRP A 678 -27.82 -42.97 29.05
CA TRP A 678 -28.80 -42.24 29.82
C TRP A 678 -29.66 -41.40 28.89
N LEU A 679 -30.93 -41.75 28.75
CA LEU A 679 -31.92 -41.04 27.94
C LEU A 679 -32.95 -40.44 28.90
N SER A 680 -32.99 -39.11 29.00
CA SER A 680 -33.90 -38.42 29.93
C SER A 680 -34.65 -37.26 29.29
N GLU A 681 -35.96 -37.19 29.51
CA GLU A 681 -36.79 -36.09 28.99
C GLU A 681 -36.70 -35.93 27.47
N ILE A 682 -36.61 -37.06 26.75
CA ILE A 682 -36.56 -37.08 25.29
C ILE A 682 -37.91 -37.47 24.70
N TYR A 683 -38.18 -37.03 23.47
CA TYR A 683 -39.33 -37.49 22.71
C TYR A 683 -38.92 -38.03 21.35
N VAL A 684 -39.51 -39.16 20.97
CA VAL A 684 -39.16 -39.91 19.77
C VAL A 684 -40.43 -40.23 18.98
N ILE A 685 -40.48 -39.83 17.71
CA ILE A 685 -41.65 -40.03 16.85
C ILE A 685 -41.21 -40.66 15.54
N GLY A 686 -41.80 -41.80 15.16
CA GLY A 686 -41.57 -42.44 13.85
C GLY A 686 -40.18 -43.03 13.68
N ALA A 687 -39.44 -43.28 14.76
CA ALA A 687 -38.07 -43.78 14.70
C ALA A 687 -38.01 -45.32 14.59
N ASP A 688 -36.94 -45.82 13.98
CA ASP A 688 -36.66 -47.25 13.82
C ASP A 688 -35.45 -47.65 14.67
N PHE A 689 -35.70 -48.32 15.79
CA PHE A 689 -34.72 -48.93 16.69
C PHE A 689 -34.56 -50.43 16.45
N SER A 690 -34.95 -50.95 15.28
CA SER A 690 -34.89 -52.39 15.04
C SER A 690 -33.45 -52.92 15.14
N SER A 691 -33.30 -54.03 15.86
CA SER A 691 -32.00 -54.64 16.20
C SER A 691 -31.03 -53.77 17.00
N ALA A 692 -31.45 -52.63 17.55
CA ALA A 692 -30.61 -51.81 18.44
C ALA A 692 -30.35 -52.52 19.78
N ASP A 693 -29.19 -52.26 20.39
CA ASP A 693 -28.82 -52.79 21.72
C ASP A 693 -28.93 -51.68 22.78
N LEU A 694 -29.98 -51.74 23.59
CA LEU A 694 -30.25 -50.80 24.69
C LEU A 694 -29.99 -51.45 26.06
N LYS A 695 -29.23 -52.55 26.12
CA LYS A 695 -29.02 -53.27 27.38
C LYS A 695 -28.50 -52.34 28.47
N SER A 696 -29.18 -52.38 29.62
CA SER A 696 -28.86 -51.56 30.80
C SER A 696 -28.91 -50.04 30.59
N ALA A 697 -29.59 -49.55 29.55
CA ALA A 697 -29.84 -48.13 29.37
C ALA A 697 -30.88 -47.60 30.39
N VAL A 698 -30.77 -46.32 30.73
CA VAL A 698 -31.75 -45.62 31.57
C VAL A 698 -32.65 -44.79 30.67
N LEU A 699 -33.96 -45.02 30.74
CA LEU A 699 -34.98 -44.35 29.95
C LEU A 699 -35.95 -43.65 30.91
N ASN A 700 -35.68 -42.39 31.24
CA ASN A 700 -36.48 -41.61 32.18
C ASN A 700 -37.29 -40.52 31.45
N SER A 701 -38.59 -40.43 31.68
CA SER A 701 -39.45 -39.45 30.99
C SER A 701 -39.32 -39.52 29.45
N VAL A 702 -39.18 -40.73 28.89
CA VAL A 702 -39.04 -40.94 27.44
C VAL A 702 -40.41 -41.09 26.80
N THR A 703 -40.76 -40.20 25.89
CA THR A 703 -42.02 -40.29 25.12
C THR A 703 -41.77 -40.94 23.76
N LEU A 704 -42.51 -41.99 23.43
CA LEU A 704 -42.37 -42.75 22.18
C LEU A 704 -43.70 -42.74 21.42
N LYS A 705 -43.67 -42.46 20.12
CA LYS A 705 -44.85 -42.54 19.24
C LYS A 705 -44.49 -43.16 17.90
N ASN A 706 -45.18 -44.22 17.50
CA ASN A 706 -44.91 -44.94 16.24
C ASN A 706 -43.44 -45.40 16.12
N VAL A 707 -42.87 -45.94 17.20
CA VAL A 707 -41.46 -46.39 17.24
C VAL A 707 -41.37 -47.90 17.06
N ASP A 708 -40.42 -48.35 16.24
CA ASP A 708 -40.16 -49.77 15.99
C ASP A 708 -38.94 -50.27 16.78
N PHE A 709 -39.15 -51.23 17.69
CA PHE A 709 -38.10 -51.91 18.45
C PHE A 709 -37.95 -53.38 18.03
N SER A 710 -38.35 -53.74 16.80
CA SER A 710 -38.32 -55.13 16.36
C SER A 710 -36.90 -55.72 16.44
N GLY A 711 -36.73 -56.83 17.15
CA GLY A 711 -35.43 -57.47 17.37
C GLY A 711 -34.46 -56.72 18.29
N ALA A 712 -34.85 -55.58 18.88
CA ALA A 712 -33.99 -54.82 19.78
C ALA A 712 -33.73 -55.56 21.11
N ASP A 713 -32.59 -55.28 21.74
CA ASP A 713 -32.25 -55.79 23.08
C ASP A 713 -32.52 -54.71 24.13
N LEU A 714 -33.61 -54.88 24.88
CA LEU A 714 -34.08 -54.01 25.96
C LEU A 714 -33.87 -54.67 27.34
N GLN A 715 -32.96 -55.65 27.45
CA GLN A 715 -32.74 -56.33 28.73
C GLN A 715 -32.09 -55.39 29.76
N GLY A 716 -32.66 -55.34 30.94
CA GLY A 716 -32.12 -54.61 32.09
C GLY A 716 -32.23 -53.09 31.98
N ILE A 717 -33.06 -52.56 31.07
CA ILE A 717 -33.34 -51.13 31.02
C ILE A 717 -34.00 -50.66 32.32
N GLN A 718 -33.72 -49.42 32.71
CA GLN A 718 -34.47 -48.73 33.77
C GLN A 718 -35.50 -47.80 33.11
N TYR A 719 -36.73 -47.78 33.61
CA TYR A 719 -37.82 -47.00 33.03
C TYR A 719 -38.76 -46.43 34.09
N ASP A 720 -39.35 -45.28 33.79
CA ASP A 720 -40.44 -44.68 34.57
C ASP A 720 -41.81 -45.04 33.98
N MET A 721 -42.90 -44.62 34.65
CA MET A 721 -44.26 -44.90 34.19
C MET A 721 -44.56 -44.27 32.81
N THR A 722 -44.02 -43.08 32.54
CA THR A 722 -44.17 -42.38 31.25
C THR A 722 -43.58 -43.20 30.11
N THR A 723 -42.37 -43.70 30.33
CA THR A 723 -41.65 -44.55 29.37
C THR A 723 -42.37 -45.89 29.18
N LEU A 724 -42.85 -46.52 30.27
CA LEU A 724 -43.60 -47.78 30.20
C LEU A 724 -44.88 -47.65 29.37
N GLN A 725 -45.64 -46.56 29.55
CA GLN A 725 -46.85 -46.29 28.76
C GLN A 725 -46.52 -46.15 27.27
N SER A 726 -45.46 -45.41 26.96
CA SER A 726 -45.02 -45.19 25.57
C SER A 726 -44.47 -46.47 24.91
N LEU A 727 -43.73 -47.30 25.66
CA LEU A 727 -43.22 -48.58 25.18
C LEU A 727 -44.36 -49.55 24.83
N ASN A 728 -45.47 -49.52 25.58
CA ASN A 728 -46.64 -50.36 25.31
C ASN A 728 -47.29 -50.10 23.95
N GLU A 729 -47.20 -48.85 23.45
CA GLU A 729 -47.70 -48.44 22.13
C GLU A 729 -46.71 -48.69 20.99
N SER A 730 -45.48 -49.09 21.32
CA SER A 730 -44.40 -49.31 20.34
C SER A 730 -44.39 -50.74 19.79
N ARG A 731 -43.78 -50.95 18.61
CA ARG A 731 -43.69 -52.27 17.99
C ARG A 731 -42.51 -53.06 18.58
N LEU A 732 -42.79 -54.15 19.30
CA LEU A 732 -41.79 -54.94 20.04
C LEU A 732 -41.55 -56.35 19.45
N VAL A 733 -41.76 -56.54 18.15
CA VAL A 733 -41.73 -57.89 17.53
C VAL A 733 -40.33 -58.50 17.63
N GLY A 734 -40.19 -59.62 18.35
CA GLY A 734 -38.89 -60.29 18.54
C GLY A 734 -37.91 -59.51 19.44
N ALA A 735 -38.35 -58.46 20.12
CA ALA A 735 -37.53 -57.73 21.07
C ALA A 735 -37.18 -58.59 22.29
N LYS A 736 -35.93 -58.52 22.75
CA LYS A 736 -35.47 -59.17 23.98
C LYS A 736 -35.76 -58.24 25.15
N ILE A 737 -36.72 -58.59 25.99
CA ILE A 737 -37.10 -57.83 27.18
C ILE A 737 -36.87 -58.65 28.45
N SER A 738 -36.54 -57.98 29.56
CA SER A 738 -36.45 -58.61 30.88
C SER A 738 -37.82 -59.08 31.39
N SER A 739 -37.81 -60.02 32.35
CA SER A 739 -39.04 -60.61 32.92
C SER A 739 -39.92 -59.60 33.64
N ASP A 740 -39.31 -58.65 34.35
CA ASP A 740 -39.96 -57.52 35.03
C ASP A 740 -40.66 -56.59 34.03
N LEU A 741 -39.97 -56.15 32.98
CA LEU A 741 -40.56 -55.32 31.93
C LEU A 741 -41.73 -56.03 31.23
N ARG A 742 -41.62 -57.34 31.00
CA ARG A 742 -42.72 -58.13 30.44
C ARG A 742 -43.93 -58.17 31.37
N GLU A 743 -43.71 -58.33 32.68
CA GLU A 743 -44.78 -58.35 33.67
C GLU A 743 -45.49 -56.98 33.76
N ASP A 744 -44.73 -55.89 33.78
CA ASP A 744 -45.27 -54.53 33.86
C ASP A 744 -46.06 -54.14 32.60
N LEU A 745 -45.58 -54.50 31.41
CA LEU A 745 -46.33 -54.30 30.16
C LEU A 745 -47.64 -55.11 30.15
N ASN A 746 -47.63 -56.33 30.69
CA ASN A 746 -48.84 -57.16 30.78
C ASN A 746 -49.87 -56.58 31.76
N LYS A 747 -49.43 -56.09 32.93
CA LYS A 747 -50.29 -55.40 33.91
C LYS A 747 -50.93 -54.15 33.29
N LEU A 748 -50.14 -53.35 32.56
CA LEU A 748 -50.67 -52.16 31.90
C LEU A 748 -51.75 -52.49 30.85
N ARG A 749 -51.60 -53.62 30.15
CA ARG A 749 -52.60 -54.11 29.16
C ARG A 749 -53.86 -54.65 29.82
N SER A 750 -53.75 -55.32 30.97
CA SER A 750 -54.92 -55.80 31.70
C SER A 750 -55.74 -54.65 32.29
N ASP A 751 -55.07 -53.61 32.79
CA ASP A 751 -55.72 -52.45 33.41
C ASP A 751 -56.38 -51.53 32.37
N SER A 752 -55.94 -51.59 31.11
CA SER A 752 -56.50 -50.82 29.99
C SER A 752 -57.64 -51.53 29.24
N GLY A 753 -58.04 -52.73 29.66
CA GLY A 753 -59.16 -53.47 29.06
C GLY A 753 -58.87 -54.08 27.68
N HIS A 754 -57.59 -54.19 27.30
CA HIS A 754 -57.17 -54.85 26.05
C HIS A 754 -56.90 -56.36 26.27
N PRO A 755 -57.29 -57.25 25.33
CA PRO A 755 -57.14 -58.69 25.52
C PRO A 755 -55.66 -59.11 25.55
N SER A 756 -55.33 -59.98 26.51
CA SER A 756 -54.03 -60.59 26.75
C SER A 756 -53.48 -61.37 25.55
N PHE A 757 -52.17 -61.24 25.28
CA PHE A 757 -51.44 -62.00 24.26
C PHE A 757 -51.47 -63.52 24.57
N ILE A 758 -51.87 -64.32 23.58
CA ILE A 758 -51.64 -65.78 23.57
C ILE A 758 -50.21 -66.01 23.05
N PRO A 759 -49.36 -66.79 23.73
CA PRO A 759 -48.01 -67.08 23.27
C PRO A 759 -48.02 -68.06 22.08
N SER A 760 -47.39 -67.69 20.97
CA SER A 760 -46.95 -68.67 19.96
C SER A 760 -45.53 -69.12 20.34
N GLY A 761 -45.37 -70.43 20.55
CA GLY A 761 -44.22 -71.06 21.19
C GLY A 761 -42.91 -71.07 20.41
N GLU A 762 -41.88 -71.39 21.20
CA GLU A 762 -40.48 -71.81 20.96
C GLU A 762 -39.74 -71.40 19.68
#